data_AF-A0A7C9PKK9-F1
#
_entry.id   AF-A0A7C9PKK9-F1
#
_cell.length_a   1.000
_cell.length_b   1.000
_cell.length_c   1.000
_cell.angle_alpha   90.00
_cell.angle_beta   90.00
_cell.angle_gamma   90.00
#
_symmetry.space_group_name_H-M   'P 1'
#
loop_
_entity.id
_entity.type
_entity.pdbx_description
1 polymer ?
#
loop_
_entity_poly.entity_id
_entity_poly.type
_entity_poly.pdbx_seq_one_letter_code
_entity_poly.pdbx_strand_id
1 'polypeptide(L)'
;MTTPLLILLGTPFGPTAARCGQLVARQPDHPLQAALDAFQAEAGLAGALPTPAALEAAARPGADTLRRLHTLVADIAATAGTGAREPAPPQPPAWMHLDGGCFNLEAQAHAWPQARWLLLLDNPVQALATDLAAGRAPQPHHWLSAWRDGATRLLRHVQAHPQACLLLDLPAALRQSAEAAACISRLLGHAAQAGPSVPVPPDDPLCRALAQALVGADRAAQRLYEELSACCQPLSEAADPWLGLRPLRPQEQAEAARTLSTLRQALAEVPRLQAGLAQAAQEALAQGQAHAERLAQTQGQHQREQQRLVEQLQALREELQAREQAWTARELAERAREATARQALEAELRSTRQGLAELRQTSQAAQADLAQAHARLEEAHQAHAQARHEAQTLAQAQGQAQSERLERLQAQLDQARAQVARLTEALEGAQALGRQWQDRAQALVGDHGQLVEQLALVQVEHEEQAQAWAEEREATALVQADLQAQRHQLAAELQALQVQLQEVQTQHQGAVAQAQAVERALAAHERHAEAQARQAADAAQVRWQADRAGLEAECQALRRQRDEAAASQAQALHDQQALTLRLEAAHRDGAVVLQQLHHVQEELEFAYQTYCQESALAAAAAAHNPWTGALRLLIDRVELQAERDTPPHRELQLTLRGVRLAEPAGTHWDAVHLRLVEHHGHAGFVVFREAGADPLFQHWQDDGEEAGRPFMMLIPADEVSRSHIDALGARDWALLHALTGWVEDALRQAGRACAPRWLLAVRRLTRELRELPPRLHYDGVQLQAVPGEGSDVSLMLRFGPVACAGQQLPLLRLRWQVGQLRDGRLEDSRLELLATETEHGPVLPLVGWPLDAQGLPLDGVTLPLSQGPDLADRQAAWERLGRSERDLMFGLLACLPAVLRQAADQQLPAAWPRDRLAQAAAGLPEQVRGLWRASRIRQVVGSLLGRPQRTAPWLTH
;
A
#
# COMPACT_ATOMS: atom_id res chain seq x y z
N MET A 1 -52.83 -59.52 -18.55
CA MET A 1 -52.67 -58.06 -18.54
C MET A 1 -51.40 -57.77 -17.75
N THR A 2 -50.34 -57.36 -18.44
CA THR A 2 -49.03 -57.07 -17.85
C THR A 2 -49.10 -55.69 -17.19
N THR A 3 -48.94 -55.64 -15.87
CA THR A 3 -48.82 -54.38 -15.13
C THR A 3 -47.53 -53.67 -15.60
N PRO A 4 -47.59 -52.44 -16.10
CA PRO A 4 -46.39 -51.75 -16.58
C PRO A 4 -45.46 -51.44 -15.41
N LEU A 5 -44.19 -51.78 -15.58
CA LEU A 5 -43.13 -51.52 -14.63
C LEU A 5 -42.34 -50.29 -15.05
N LEU A 6 -42.17 -49.32 -14.16
CA LEU A 6 -41.20 -48.24 -14.33
C LEU A 6 -40.09 -48.38 -13.28
N ILE A 7 -38.85 -48.49 -13.73
CA ILE A 7 -37.67 -48.46 -12.87
C ILE A 7 -37.07 -47.07 -12.93
N LEU A 8 -36.94 -46.42 -11.78
CA LEU A 8 -36.17 -45.19 -11.66
C LEU A 8 -34.86 -45.51 -10.94
N LEU A 9 -33.76 -45.45 -11.68
CA LEU A 9 -32.43 -45.45 -11.08
C LEU A 9 -32.16 -44.02 -10.58
N GLY A 10 -32.16 -43.86 -9.26
CA GLY A 10 -31.94 -42.56 -8.62
C GLY A 10 -30.46 -42.27 -8.44
N THR A 11 -29.81 -41.67 -9.43
CA THR A 11 -28.91 -40.54 -9.15
C THR A 11 -29.64 -39.29 -9.61
N PRO A 12 -29.99 -38.35 -8.71
CA PRO A 12 -30.58 -37.12 -9.16
C PRO A 12 -29.44 -36.28 -9.77
N PHE A 13 -29.51 -36.07 -11.08
CA PHE A 13 -28.77 -35.11 -11.91
C PHE A 13 -27.54 -35.59 -12.72
N GLY A 14 -27.75 -35.71 -14.04
CA GLY A 14 -26.72 -35.90 -15.07
C GLY A 14 -27.30 -36.52 -16.38
N PRO A 15 -27.16 -35.93 -17.58
CA PRO A 15 -27.84 -36.38 -18.79
C PRO A 15 -27.02 -37.41 -19.58
N THR A 16 -27.60 -38.59 -19.89
CA THR A 16 -27.06 -39.45 -20.95
C THR A 16 -28.13 -40.28 -21.69
N ALA A 17 -28.88 -39.65 -22.59
CA ALA A 17 -29.57 -40.39 -23.68
C ALA A 17 -29.84 -39.59 -24.97
N ALA A 18 -29.19 -38.44 -25.21
CA ALA A 18 -29.37 -37.72 -26.47
C ALA A 18 -28.10 -36.99 -26.90
N ARG A 19 -27.12 -37.73 -27.46
CA ARG A 19 -26.21 -37.29 -28.54
C ARG A 19 -25.19 -38.39 -28.86
N CYS A 20 -25.63 -39.35 -29.68
CA CYS A 20 -24.74 -40.22 -30.46
C CYS A 20 -25.03 -40.13 -31.97
N GLY A 21 -25.38 -38.96 -32.49
CA GLY A 21 -25.57 -38.76 -33.92
C GLY A 21 -25.23 -37.35 -34.37
N GLN A 22 -24.40 -37.25 -35.42
CA GLN A 22 -23.99 -36.07 -36.19
C GLN A 22 -22.70 -35.39 -35.66
N LEU A 23 -21.50 -35.81 -36.10
CA LEU A 23 -20.80 -35.44 -37.35
C LEU A 23 -20.66 -33.92 -37.57
N VAL A 24 -19.47 -33.42 -37.17
CA VAL A 24 -18.57 -32.49 -37.87
C VAL A 24 -19.19 -31.62 -38.98
N ALA A 25 -19.27 -30.31 -38.72
CA ALA A 25 -19.08 -29.29 -39.74
C ALA A 25 -18.03 -28.28 -39.22
N ARG A 26 -16.91 -28.21 -39.95
CA ARG A 26 -15.77 -27.32 -39.73
C ARG A 26 -16.13 -25.88 -40.11
N GLN A 27 -15.65 -24.89 -39.37
CA GLN A 27 -15.13 -23.66 -39.96
C GLN A 27 -13.83 -23.24 -39.27
N PRO A 28 -12.75 -22.97 -40.03
CA PRO A 28 -11.50 -22.41 -39.51
C PRO A 28 -11.61 -20.88 -39.43
N ASP A 29 -10.64 -20.27 -38.75
CA ASP A 29 -10.40 -18.82 -38.58
C ASP A 29 -10.80 -18.27 -37.20
N HIS A 30 -9.99 -18.61 -36.18
CA HIS A 30 -9.92 -17.83 -34.95
C HIS A 30 -8.46 -17.40 -34.69
N PRO A 31 -8.18 -16.09 -34.50
CA PRO A 31 -6.82 -15.52 -34.44
C PRO A 31 -6.04 -15.83 -33.15
N LEU A 32 -6.45 -16.82 -32.36
CA LEU A 32 -5.79 -17.20 -31.11
C LEU A 32 -4.75 -18.31 -31.25
N GLN A 33 -4.74 -19.01 -32.40
CA GLN A 33 -3.76 -20.07 -32.65
C GLN A 33 -2.36 -19.52 -32.96
N ALA A 34 -2.28 -18.36 -33.63
CA ALA A 34 -1.00 -17.71 -33.94
C ALA A 34 -0.29 -17.14 -32.69
N ALA A 35 -1.03 -16.81 -31.63
CA ALA A 35 -0.46 -16.31 -30.38
C ALA A 35 0.13 -17.45 -29.51
N LEU A 36 -0.44 -18.66 -29.59
CA LEU A 36 0.08 -19.82 -28.86
C LEU A 36 1.34 -20.40 -29.50
N ASP A 37 1.43 -20.36 -30.83
CA ASP A 37 2.60 -20.88 -31.55
C ASP A 37 3.84 -19.95 -31.38
N ALA A 38 3.62 -18.64 -31.18
CA ALA A 38 4.69 -17.69 -30.89
C ALA A 38 5.27 -17.85 -29.47
N PHE A 39 4.43 -18.18 -28.49
CA PHE A 39 4.85 -18.32 -27.09
C PHE A 39 5.66 -19.61 -26.85
N GLN A 40 5.40 -20.67 -27.61
CA GLN A 40 6.13 -21.93 -27.49
C GLN A 40 7.52 -21.90 -28.16
N ALA A 41 7.79 -20.93 -29.03
CA ALA A 41 9.08 -20.78 -29.70
C ALA A 41 10.15 -20.06 -28.84
N GLU A 42 9.75 -19.23 -27.87
CA GLU A 42 10.69 -18.43 -27.06
C GLU A 42 11.15 -19.11 -25.75
N ALA A 43 10.46 -20.15 -25.28
CA ALA A 43 10.66 -20.62 -23.90
C ALA A 43 11.75 -21.70 -23.68
N GLY A 44 12.47 -22.15 -24.71
CA GLY A 44 13.79 -22.82 -24.57
C GLY A 44 14.00 -23.84 -23.44
N LEU A 45 13.00 -24.63 -23.04
CA LEU A 45 13.10 -25.58 -21.92
C LEU A 45 13.00 -27.02 -22.43
N ALA A 46 14.17 -27.65 -22.59
CA ALA A 46 14.31 -29.06 -22.84
C ALA A 46 14.39 -29.83 -21.52
N GLY A 47 13.41 -30.71 -21.24
CA GLY A 47 13.47 -31.61 -20.09
C GLY A 47 12.17 -32.32 -19.74
N ALA A 48 11.89 -33.43 -20.43
CA ALA A 48 11.05 -34.57 -20.05
C ALA A 48 9.66 -34.31 -19.42
N LEU A 49 8.62 -34.26 -20.26
CA LEU A 49 7.25 -34.59 -19.90
C LEU A 49 6.72 -35.73 -20.78
N PRO A 50 5.85 -36.62 -20.26
CA PRO A 50 5.39 -37.80 -20.99
C PRO A 50 4.46 -37.41 -22.15
N THR A 51 4.46 -38.24 -23.19
CA THR A 51 3.68 -38.01 -24.42
C THR A 51 2.17 -38.04 -24.17
N PRO A 52 1.36 -37.33 -24.99
CA PRO A 52 -0.10 -37.28 -24.87
C PRO A 52 -0.79 -38.67 -24.92
N ALA A 53 -0.13 -39.66 -25.54
CA ALA A 53 -0.59 -41.05 -25.59
C ALA A 53 -0.57 -41.77 -24.23
N ALA A 54 0.24 -41.31 -23.26
CA ALA A 54 0.28 -41.88 -21.92
C ALA A 54 -0.85 -41.34 -21.02
N LEU A 55 -1.37 -40.15 -21.31
CA LEU A 55 -2.51 -39.54 -20.61
C LEU A 55 -3.87 -40.07 -21.12
N GLU A 56 -3.95 -40.48 -22.38
CA GLU A 56 -5.17 -41.10 -22.94
C GLU A 56 -5.46 -42.53 -22.46
N ALA A 57 -4.47 -43.22 -21.87
CA ALA A 57 -4.66 -44.57 -21.31
C ALA A 57 -5.19 -44.57 -19.86
N ALA A 58 -5.14 -43.43 -19.14
CA ALA A 58 -5.50 -43.35 -17.72
C ALA A 58 -6.95 -42.91 -17.43
N ALA A 59 -7.75 -42.57 -18.46
CA ALA A 59 -9.08 -41.97 -18.31
C ALA A 59 -10.26 -42.89 -18.73
N ARG A 60 -10.20 -44.20 -18.49
CA ARG A 60 -11.28 -45.15 -18.84
C ARG A 60 -11.80 -46.11 -17.73
N PRO A 61 -12.26 -45.66 -16.54
CA PRO A 61 -13.05 -46.55 -15.67
C PRO A 61 -14.56 -46.25 -15.61
N GLY A 62 -15.06 -45.13 -16.14
CA GLY A 62 -16.45 -44.71 -15.89
C GLY A 62 -17.56 -45.32 -16.77
N ALA A 63 -17.22 -45.89 -17.93
CA ALA A 63 -18.22 -46.30 -18.94
C ALA A 63 -18.69 -47.77 -18.85
N ASP A 64 -18.05 -48.60 -18.03
CA ASP A 64 -18.24 -50.06 -18.06
C ASP A 64 -19.29 -50.57 -17.05
N THR A 65 -19.58 -49.81 -16.00
CA THR A 65 -20.55 -50.18 -14.94
C THR A 65 -22.00 -50.00 -15.38
N LEU A 66 -22.31 -48.89 -16.07
CA LEU A 66 -23.65 -48.62 -16.62
C LEU A 66 -23.99 -49.55 -17.79
N ARG A 67 -22.99 -49.91 -18.61
CA ARG A 67 -23.16 -50.83 -19.75
C ARG A 67 -23.55 -52.24 -19.33
N ARG A 68 -23.14 -52.68 -18.13
CA ARG A 68 -23.39 -54.03 -17.59
C ARG A 68 -24.67 -54.13 -16.76
N LEU A 69 -25.08 -53.05 -16.10
CA LEU A 69 -26.44 -52.90 -15.55
C LEU A 69 -27.49 -52.96 -16.67
N HIS A 70 -27.19 -52.37 -17.83
CA HIS A 70 -28.02 -52.44 -19.02
C HIS A 70 -28.17 -53.89 -19.56
N THR A 71 -27.14 -54.74 -19.42
CA THR A 71 -27.18 -56.16 -19.83
C THR A 71 -28.03 -57.00 -18.88
N LEU A 72 -27.94 -56.76 -17.56
CA LEU A 72 -28.77 -57.43 -16.55
C LEU A 72 -30.28 -57.18 -16.77
N VAL A 73 -30.64 -55.97 -17.21
CA VAL A 73 -32.03 -55.56 -17.48
C VAL A 73 -32.50 -55.99 -18.87
N ALA A 74 -31.61 -56.04 -19.87
CA ALA A 74 -31.94 -56.49 -21.23
C ALA A 74 -32.24 -58.00 -21.32
N ASP A 75 -31.60 -58.84 -20.51
CA ASP A 75 -31.83 -60.30 -20.51
C ASP A 75 -33.22 -60.67 -19.95
N ILE A 76 -33.84 -59.81 -19.12
CA ILE A 76 -35.22 -59.97 -18.64
C ILE A 76 -36.23 -59.66 -19.76
N ALA A 77 -35.89 -58.78 -20.72
CA ALA A 77 -36.78 -58.39 -21.82
C ALA A 77 -36.86 -59.42 -22.96
N ALA A 78 -35.83 -60.27 -23.14
CA ALA A 78 -35.78 -61.24 -24.23
C ALA A 78 -36.78 -62.41 -24.10
N THR A 79 -37.40 -62.59 -22.92
CA THR A 79 -38.34 -63.69 -22.66
C THR A 79 -39.83 -63.34 -22.81
N ALA A 80 -40.16 -62.09 -23.15
CA ALA A 80 -41.55 -61.63 -23.24
C ALA A 80 -41.86 -60.95 -24.59
N GLY A 81 -42.16 -61.73 -25.63
CA GLY A 81 -42.86 -61.19 -26.80
C GLY A 81 -42.87 -62.04 -28.06
N THR A 82 -43.90 -62.84 -28.27
CA THR A 82 -44.48 -63.09 -29.61
C THR A 82 -46.01 -63.13 -29.51
N GLY A 83 -46.70 -62.22 -30.20
CA GLY A 83 -48.16 -62.21 -30.29
C GLY A 83 -48.71 -60.86 -30.77
N ALA A 84 -49.37 -60.84 -31.92
CA ALA A 84 -49.70 -59.66 -32.70
C ALA A 84 -51.10 -59.07 -32.45
N ARG A 85 -51.18 -57.73 -32.61
CA ARG A 85 -52.27 -56.82 -33.08
C ARG A 85 -53.59 -56.67 -32.28
N GLU A 86 -53.78 -55.47 -31.72
CA GLU A 86 -54.81 -54.44 -32.04
C GLU A 86 -54.52 -53.12 -31.25
N PRO A 87 -54.93 -51.91 -31.69
CA PRO A 87 -54.45 -50.65 -31.12
C PRO A 87 -55.23 -50.26 -29.85
N ALA A 88 -54.61 -50.47 -28.69
CA ALA A 88 -55.04 -49.97 -27.38
C ALA A 88 -54.45 -48.56 -27.10
N PRO A 89 -55.01 -47.78 -26.15
CA PRO A 89 -54.45 -46.50 -25.69
C PRO A 89 -52.95 -46.62 -25.39
N PRO A 90 -52.15 -45.53 -25.47
CA PRO A 90 -50.69 -45.59 -25.45
C PRO A 90 -50.24 -46.42 -24.24
N GLN A 91 -49.88 -47.68 -24.49
CA GLN A 91 -49.30 -48.51 -23.48
C GLN A 91 -47.92 -47.91 -23.21
N PRO A 92 -47.55 -47.68 -21.94
CA PRO A 92 -46.18 -47.31 -21.64
C PRO A 92 -45.25 -48.40 -22.22
N PRO A 93 -44.06 -48.03 -22.73
CA PRO A 93 -43.08 -49.04 -23.10
C PRO A 93 -42.85 -49.96 -21.90
N ALA A 94 -42.65 -51.25 -22.14
CA ALA A 94 -42.50 -52.26 -21.09
C ALA A 94 -41.43 -51.88 -20.05
N TRP A 95 -40.48 -51.02 -20.44
CA TRP A 95 -39.45 -50.43 -19.58
C TRP A 95 -39.16 -49.00 -20.07
N MET A 96 -38.96 -48.06 -19.14
CA MET A 96 -38.49 -46.70 -19.42
C MET A 96 -37.40 -46.32 -18.41
N HIS A 97 -36.18 -46.11 -18.90
CA HIS A 97 -35.05 -45.61 -18.11
C HIS A 97 -34.99 -44.09 -18.23
N LEU A 98 -34.98 -43.37 -17.11
CA LEU A 98 -35.11 -41.91 -17.11
C LEU A 98 -34.05 -41.26 -16.22
N ASP A 99 -33.09 -40.58 -16.85
CA ASP A 99 -31.99 -39.91 -16.16
C ASP A 99 -32.30 -38.43 -15.88
N GLY A 100 -32.35 -38.08 -14.60
CA GLY A 100 -31.60 -36.95 -14.04
C GLY A 100 -31.87 -35.50 -14.48
N GLY A 101 -33.04 -35.13 -15.00
CA GLY A 101 -33.34 -33.71 -15.24
C GLY A 101 -34.84 -33.42 -15.26
N CYS A 102 -35.35 -32.76 -14.22
CA CYS A 102 -36.75 -32.32 -14.11
C CYS A 102 -37.78 -33.46 -14.14
N PHE A 103 -37.54 -34.56 -13.41
CA PHE A 103 -38.53 -35.63 -13.30
C PHE A 103 -39.62 -35.28 -12.28
N ASN A 104 -40.86 -35.15 -12.76
CA ASN A 104 -42.04 -35.02 -11.91
C ASN A 104 -42.68 -36.41 -11.71
N LEU A 105 -42.18 -37.14 -10.71
CA LEU A 105 -42.69 -38.45 -10.28
C LEU A 105 -44.20 -38.42 -10.03
N GLU A 106 -44.72 -37.31 -9.50
CA GLU A 106 -46.15 -37.12 -9.24
C GLU A 106 -46.95 -37.08 -10.55
N ALA A 107 -46.44 -36.40 -11.59
CA ALA A 107 -47.10 -36.35 -12.89
C ALA A 107 -47.16 -37.73 -13.57
N GLN A 108 -46.10 -38.52 -13.47
CA GLN A 108 -46.04 -39.86 -14.08
C GLN A 108 -46.85 -40.89 -13.29
N ALA A 109 -46.82 -40.84 -11.96
CA ALA A 109 -47.70 -41.67 -11.14
C ALA A 109 -49.18 -41.34 -11.38
N HIS A 110 -49.51 -40.08 -11.69
CA HIS A 110 -50.85 -39.70 -12.10
C HIS A 110 -51.22 -40.23 -13.50
N ALA A 111 -50.26 -40.23 -14.44
CA ALA A 111 -50.45 -40.80 -15.77
C ALA A 111 -50.59 -42.33 -15.75
N TRP A 112 -49.92 -43.00 -14.82
CA TRP A 112 -49.92 -44.46 -14.69
C TRP A 112 -50.18 -44.90 -13.24
N PRO A 113 -51.43 -44.80 -12.76
CA PRO A 113 -51.78 -45.10 -11.36
C PRO A 113 -51.61 -46.59 -10.99
N GLN A 114 -51.47 -47.48 -11.98
CA GLN A 114 -51.20 -48.90 -11.77
C GLN A 114 -49.70 -49.26 -11.80
N ALA A 115 -48.82 -48.30 -12.11
CA ALA A 115 -47.39 -48.57 -12.17
C ALA A 115 -46.84 -48.90 -10.79
N ARG A 116 -45.90 -49.85 -10.75
CA ARG A 116 -45.04 -50.08 -9.59
C ARG A 116 -43.69 -49.43 -9.85
N TRP A 117 -43.15 -48.82 -8.81
CA TRP A 117 -41.94 -48.00 -8.84
C TRP A 117 -40.84 -48.72 -8.07
N LEU A 118 -39.77 -49.09 -8.78
CA LEU A 118 -38.52 -49.47 -8.14
C LEU A 118 -37.64 -48.22 -8.04
N LEU A 119 -37.27 -47.87 -6.82
CA LEU A 119 -36.50 -46.68 -6.50
C LEU A 119 -35.19 -47.12 -5.85
N LEU A 120 -34.06 -46.72 -6.41
CA LEU A 120 -32.74 -46.97 -5.81
C LEU A 120 -32.24 -45.68 -5.15
N LEU A 121 -31.95 -45.76 -3.85
CA LEU A 121 -31.43 -44.67 -3.05
C LEU A 121 -29.90 -44.79 -2.96
N ASP A 122 -29.18 -43.78 -3.44
CA ASP A 122 -27.74 -43.68 -3.25
C ASP A 122 -27.38 -42.72 -2.11
N ASN A 123 -26.21 -42.94 -1.50
CA ASN A 123 -25.68 -42.05 -0.47
C ASN A 123 -25.28 -40.71 -1.10
N PRO A 124 -25.78 -39.55 -0.64
CA PRO A 124 -25.47 -38.25 -1.24
C PRO A 124 -23.97 -37.94 -1.24
N VAL A 125 -23.21 -38.45 -0.27
CA VAL A 125 -21.74 -38.34 -0.24
C VAL A 125 -21.11 -39.10 -1.40
N GLN A 126 -21.55 -40.34 -1.64
CA GLN A 126 -21.00 -41.20 -2.68
C GLN A 126 -21.42 -40.73 -4.08
N ALA A 127 -22.68 -40.35 -4.24
CA ALA A 127 -23.22 -39.79 -5.48
C ALA A 127 -22.51 -38.48 -5.87
N LEU A 128 -22.35 -37.54 -4.93
CA LEU A 128 -21.63 -36.29 -5.19
C LEU A 128 -20.14 -36.53 -5.47
N ALA A 129 -19.49 -37.43 -4.71
CA ALA A 129 -18.08 -37.77 -4.96
C ALA A 129 -17.87 -38.34 -6.37
N THR A 130 -18.79 -39.21 -6.81
CA THR A 130 -18.78 -39.80 -8.15
C THR A 130 -18.97 -38.74 -9.24
N ASP A 131 -19.90 -37.80 -9.04
CA ASP A 131 -20.15 -36.73 -10.00
C ASP A 131 -19.07 -35.64 -10.01
N LEU A 132 -18.40 -35.40 -8.88
CA LEU A 132 -17.20 -34.56 -8.82
C LEU A 132 -16.04 -35.19 -9.58
N ALA A 133 -15.76 -36.48 -9.33
CA ALA A 133 -14.69 -37.22 -10.02
C ALA A 133 -14.95 -37.30 -11.53
N ALA A 134 -16.21 -37.34 -11.94
CA ALA A 134 -16.60 -37.33 -13.36
C ALA A 134 -16.72 -35.92 -13.98
N GLY A 135 -16.49 -34.84 -13.22
CA GLY A 135 -16.65 -33.46 -13.70
C GLY A 135 -18.10 -33.06 -14.00
N ARG A 136 -19.09 -33.82 -13.50
CA ARG A 136 -20.53 -33.61 -13.72
C ARG A 136 -21.19 -32.70 -12.69
N ALA A 137 -20.54 -32.47 -11.55
CA ALA A 137 -20.98 -31.53 -10.52
C ALA A 137 -20.06 -30.30 -10.41
N PRO A 138 -19.93 -29.46 -11.46
CA PRO A 138 -19.05 -28.28 -11.41
C PRO A 138 -19.50 -27.25 -10.36
N GLN A 139 -20.76 -27.33 -9.91
CA GLN A 139 -21.32 -26.50 -8.85
C GLN A 139 -21.95 -27.40 -7.77
N PRO A 140 -21.17 -27.80 -6.75
CA PRO A 140 -21.62 -28.78 -5.75
C PRO A 140 -22.86 -28.35 -4.96
N HIS A 141 -22.99 -27.05 -4.66
CA HIS A 141 -24.17 -26.51 -3.96
C HIS A 141 -25.45 -26.60 -4.80
N HIS A 142 -25.35 -26.36 -6.11
CA HIS A 142 -26.49 -26.50 -7.01
C HIS A 142 -26.91 -27.96 -7.13
N TRP A 143 -25.93 -28.87 -7.24
CA TRP A 143 -26.16 -30.31 -7.22
C TRP A 143 -26.87 -30.75 -5.93
N LEU A 144 -26.40 -30.30 -4.76
CA LEU A 144 -27.01 -30.64 -3.47
C LEU A 144 -28.43 -30.09 -3.33
N SER A 145 -28.68 -28.85 -3.77
CA SER A 145 -30.03 -28.29 -3.75
C SER A 145 -30.98 -29.11 -4.60
N ALA A 146 -30.54 -29.47 -5.80
CA ALA A 146 -31.32 -30.29 -6.72
C ALA A 146 -31.58 -31.69 -6.13
N TRP A 147 -30.56 -32.31 -5.52
CA TRP A 147 -30.67 -33.59 -4.80
C TRP A 147 -31.75 -33.51 -3.70
N ARG A 148 -31.74 -32.46 -2.86
CA ARG A 148 -32.74 -32.27 -1.79
C ARG A 148 -34.17 -32.15 -2.33
N ASP A 149 -34.36 -31.37 -3.39
CA ASP A 149 -35.68 -31.19 -4.02
C ASP A 149 -36.19 -32.52 -4.60
N GLY A 150 -35.30 -33.30 -5.21
CA GLY A 150 -35.59 -34.66 -5.68
C GLY A 150 -35.96 -35.60 -4.54
N ALA A 151 -35.12 -35.68 -3.51
CA ALA A 151 -35.32 -36.50 -2.32
C ALA A 151 -36.64 -36.18 -1.59
N THR A 152 -36.97 -34.89 -1.45
CA THR A 152 -38.22 -34.45 -0.82
C THR A 152 -39.45 -34.92 -1.59
N ARG A 153 -39.44 -34.79 -2.92
CA ARG A 153 -40.54 -35.29 -3.78
C ARG A 153 -40.64 -36.81 -3.74
N LEU A 154 -39.50 -37.49 -3.76
CA LEU A 154 -39.42 -38.95 -3.66
C LEU A 154 -40.04 -39.45 -2.35
N LEU A 155 -39.63 -38.85 -1.23
CA LEU A 155 -40.12 -39.22 0.10
C LEU A 155 -41.63 -39.07 0.21
N ARG A 156 -42.17 -37.92 -0.23
CA ARG A 156 -43.63 -37.69 -0.27
C ARG A 156 -44.35 -38.75 -1.09
N HIS A 157 -43.79 -39.13 -2.23
CA HIS A 157 -44.39 -40.14 -3.10
C HIS A 157 -44.37 -41.54 -2.47
N VAL A 158 -43.23 -41.96 -1.91
CA VAL A 158 -43.10 -43.24 -1.20
C VAL A 158 -44.07 -43.32 -0.03
N GLN A 159 -44.21 -42.24 0.74
CA GLN A 159 -45.16 -42.16 1.86
C GLN A 159 -46.62 -42.17 1.40
N ALA A 160 -46.95 -41.53 0.28
CA ALA A 160 -48.32 -41.51 -0.26
C ALA A 160 -48.71 -42.87 -0.87
N HIS A 161 -47.75 -43.61 -1.43
CA HIS A 161 -47.99 -44.85 -2.16
C HIS A 161 -47.03 -45.99 -1.77
N PRO A 162 -46.99 -46.40 -0.49
CA PRO A 162 -46.00 -47.36 0.02
C PRO A 162 -46.14 -48.74 -0.61
N GLN A 163 -47.33 -49.11 -1.07
CA GLN A 163 -47.57 -50.40 -1.73
C GLN A 163 -47.18 -50.41 -3.22
N ALA A 164 -47.04 -49.22 -3.83
CA ALA A 164 -46.65 -49.08 -5.22
C ALA A 164 -45.16 -48.81 -5.38
N CYS A 165 -44.44 -48.51 -4.30
CA CYS A 165 -43.01 -48.17 -4.31
C CYS A 165 -42.18 -49.22 -3.56
N LEU A 166 -41.09 -49.68 -4.17
CA LEU A 166 -40.02 -50.39 -3.48
C LEU A 166 -38.78 -49.52 -3.50
N LEU A 167 -38.40 -49.01 -2.34
CA LEU A 167 -37.16 -48.27 -2.16
C LEU A 167 -36.07 -49.22 -1.67
N LEU A 168 -34.94 -49.29 -2.38
CA LEU A 168 -33.77 -50.09 -2.00
C LEU A 168 -32.56 -49.19 -1.82
N ASP A 169 -31.79 -49.43 -0.75
CA ASP A 169 -30.49 -48.81 -0.55
C ASP A 169 -29.49 -49.40 -1.57
N LEU A 170 -28.97 -48.55 -2.47
CA LEU A 170 -28.18 -48.99 -3.63
C LEU A 170 -26.90 -49.73 -3.22
N PRO A 171 -26.04 -49.22 -2.32
CA PRO A 171 -24.90 -49.98 -1.80
C PRO A 171 -25.29 -51.32 -1.16
N ALA A 172 -26.41 -51.40 -0.44
CA ALA A 172 -26.88 -52.66 0.12
C ALA A 172 -27.35 -53.62 -0.99
N ALA A 173 -28.10 -53.13 -1.97
CA ALA A 173 -28.59 -53.90 -3.11
C ALA A 173 -27.46 -54.44 -3.99
N LEU A 174 -26.37 -53.68 -4.15
CA LEU A 174 -25.18 -54.15 -4.88
C LEU A 174 -24.40 -55.22 -4.11
N ARG A 175 -24.34 -55.13 -2.77
CA ARG A 175 -23.68 -56.14 -1.92
C ARG A 175 -24.50 -57.43 -1.79
N GLN A 176 -25.82 -57.30 -1.79
CA GLN A 176 -26.80 -58.37 -1.57
C GLN A 176 -27.70 -58.51 -2.82
N SER A 177 -27.06 -58.75 -3.96
CA SER A 177 -27.75 -58.75 -5.26
C SER A 177 -28.82 -59.85 -5.38
N ALA A 178 -28.63 -60.98 -4.69
CA ALA A 178 -29.61 -62.08 -4.65
C ALA A 178 -30.87 -61.69 -3.88
N GLU A 179 -30.71 -61.06 -2.72
CA GLU A 179 -31.80 -60.61 -1.88
C GLU A 179 -32.53 -59.40 -2.49
N ALA A 180 -31.80 -58.50 -3.13
CA ALA A 180 -32.38 -57.41 -3.92
C ALA A 180 -33.22 -57.96 -5.07
N ALA A 181 -32.71 -58.96 -5.81
CA ALA A 181 -33.47 -59.63 -6.86
C ALA A 181 -34.73 -60.31 -6.31
N ALA A 182 -34.67 -60.92 -5.12
CA ALA A 182 -35.86 -61.49 -4.47
C ALA A 182 -36.90 -60.43 -4.07
N CYS A 183 -36.46 -59.27 -3.55
CA CYS A 183 -37.35 -58.15 -3.23
C CYS A 183 -38.01 -57.57 -4.48
N ILE A 184 -37.21 -57.36 -5.53
CA ILE A 184 -37.71 -56.92 -6.84
C ILE A 184 -38.71 -57.95 -7.38
N SER A 185 -38.40 -59.25 -7.29
CA SER A 185 -39.30 -60.30 -7.78
C SER A 185 -40.66 -60.28 -7.09
N ARG A 186 -40.69 -60.00 -5.78
CA ARG A 186 -41.95 -59.82 -5.01
C ARG A 186 -42.72 -58.59 -5.48
N LEU A 187 -42.04 -57.48 -5.76
CA LEU A 187 -42.69 -56.28 -6.31
C LEU A 187 -43.22 -56.52 -7.72
N LEU A 188 -42.51 -57.28 -8.55
CA LEU A 188 -42.86 -57.45 -9.97
C LEU A 188 -43.82 -58.61 -10.24
N GLY A 189 -43.87 -59.60 -9.35
CA GLY A 189 -44.56 -60.87 -9.61
C GLY A 189 -43.84 -61.75 -10.65
N HIS A 190 -42.58 -61.44 -10.97
CA HIS A 190 -41.73 -62.17 -11.92
C HIS A 190 -40.36 -62.42 -11.31
N ALA A 191 -39.74 -63.56 -11.62
CA ALA A 191 -38.42 -63.90 -11.11
C ALA A 191 -37.34 -63.00 -11.72
N ALA A 192 -36.75 -62.12 -10.91
CA ALA A 192 -35.53 -61.41 -11.23
C ALA A 192 -34.33 -62.30 -10.90
N GLN A 193 -33.34 -62.34 -11.80
CA GLN A 193 -32.10 -63.08 -11.58
C GLN A 193 -31.02 -62.15 -11.02
N ALA A 194 -30.26 -62.64 -10.03
CA ALA A 194 -29.15 -61.91 -9.47
C ALA A 194 -27.99 -61.86 -10.46
N GLY A 195 -27.50 -60.66 -10.75
CA GLY A 195 -26.26 -60.49 -11.53
C GLY A 195 -25.02 -60.84 -10.71
N PRO A 196 -23.89 -61.12 -11.38
CA PRO A 196 -22.59 -61.22 -10.71
C PRO A 196 -22.30 -59.92 -9.95
N SER A 197 -21.75 -60.02 -8.74
CA SER A 197 -21.41 -58.85 -7.93
C SER A 197 -20.38 -58.00 -8.67
N VAL A 198 -20.72 -56.73 -8.89
CA VAL A 198 -19.83 -55.78 -9.57
C VAL A 198 -19.01 -55.08 -8.49
N PRO A 199 -17.67 -55.09 -8.57
CA PRO A 199 -16.84 -54.31 -7.67
C PRO A 199 -17.14 -52.82 -7.88
N VAL A 200 -17.50 -52.14 -6.80
CA VAL A 200 -17.71 -50.69 -6.79
C VAL A 200 -16.36 -50.03 -7.16
N PRO A 201 -16.31 -49.15 -8.16
CA PRO A 201 -15.06 -48.46 -8.53
C PRO A 201 -14.51 -47.71 -7.31
N PRO A 202 -13.19 -47.68 -7.09
CA PRO A 202 -12.62 -46.92 -5.98
C PRO A 202 -12.91 -45.43 -6.18
N ASP A 203 -13.56 -44.81 -5.20
CA ASP A 203 -13.79 -43.36 -5.19
C ASP A 203 -12.45 -42.62 -5.13
N ASP A 204 -12.34 -41.50 -5.85
CA ASP A 204 -11.25 -40.56 -5.65
C ASP A 204 -11.32 -40.01 -4.20
N PRO A 205 -10.26 -40.19 -3.39
CA PRO A 205 -10.30 -39.83 -1.97
C PRO A 205 -10.47 -38.32 -1.75
N LEU A 206 -9.99 -37.47 -2.67
CA LEU A 206 -10.17 -36.02 -2.59
C LEU A 206 -11.62 -35.64 -2.89
N CYS A 207 -12.20 -36.19 -3.95
CA CYS A 207 -13.61 -35.95 -4.30
C CYS A 207 -14.54 -36.43 -3.18
N ARG A 208 -14.21 -37.57 -2.54
CA ARG A 208 -14.96 -38.10 -1.40
C ARG A 208 -14.85 -37.22 -0.16
N ALA A 209 -13.64 -36.76 0.19
CA ALA A 209 -13.45 -35.85 1.33
C ALA A 209 -14.21 -34.54 1.14
N LEU A 210 -14.15 -33.96 -0.08
CA LEU A 210 -14.88 -32.76 -0.44
C LEU A 210 -16.41 -32.97 -0.36
N ALA A 211 -16.91 -34.05 -0.96
CA ALA A 211 -18.34 -34.40 -0.88
C ALA A 211 -18.80 -34.61 0.57
N GLN A 212 -17.99 -35.26 1.40
CA GLN A 212 -18.30 -35.51 2.81
C GLN A 212 -18.35 -34.20 3.61
N ALA A 213 -17.44 -33.25 3.35
CA ALA A 213 -17.47 -31.94 3.97
C ALA A 213 -18.72 -31.13 3.54
N LEU A 214 -19.05 -31.13 2.25
CA LEU A 214 -20.17 -30.37 1.69
C LEU A 214 -21.53 -30.93 2.15
N VAL A 215 -21.73 -32.25 2.07
CA VAL A 215 -22.92 -32.92 2.61
C VAL A 215 -22.96 -32.80 4.14
N GLY A 216 -21.79 -32.86 4.80
CA GLY A 216 -21.59 -32.59 6.22
C GLY A 216 -22.17 -31.25 6.69
N ALA A 217 -21.96 -30.21 5.88
CA ALA A 217 -22.46 -28.87 6.14
C ALA A 217 -23.97 -28.72 5.84
N ASP A 218 -24.53 -29.52 4.93
CA ASP A 218 -25.95 -29.48 4.57
C ASP A 218 -26.80 -30.45 5.41
N ARG A 219 -27.13 -30.03 6.63
CA ARG A 219 -27.96 -30.81 7.57
C ARG A 219 -29.33 -31.23 6.99
N ALA A 220 -29.87 -30.48 6.03
CA ALA A 220 -31.14 -30.83 5.39
C ALA A 220 -30.99 -32.04 4.46
N ALA A 221 -29.91 -32.10 3.68
CA ALA A 221 -29.61 -33.25 2.84
C ALA A 221 -29.37 -34.52 3.67
N GLN A 222 -28.65 -34.42 4.79
CA GLN A 222 -28.42 -35.54 5.70
C GLN A 222 -29.71 -36.11 6.28
N ARG A 223 -30.58 -35.24 6.83
CA ARG A 223 -31.87 -35.66 7.39
C ARG A 223 -32.77 -36.33 6.35
N LEU A 224 -32.85 -35.76 5.14
CA LEU A 224 -33.62 -36.35 4.05
C LEU A 224 -33.09 -37.74 3.64
N TYR A 225 -31.77 -37.91 3.63
CA TYR A 225 -31.17 -39.22 3.37
C TYR A 225 -31.48 -40.23 4.48
N GLU A 226 -31.39 -39.82 5.75
CA GLU A 226 -31.75 -40.68 6.89
C GLU A 226 -33.22 -41.11 6.81
N GLU A 227 -34.15 -40.18 6.54
CA GLU A 227 -35.58 -40.47 6.38
C GLU A 227 -35.86 -41.40 5.20
N LEU A 228 -35.24 -41.17 4.04
CA LEU A 228 -35.37 -42.05 2.87
C LEU A 228 -34.75 -43.43 3.13
N SER A 229 -33.60 -43.50 3.80
CA SER A 229 -32.94 -44.77 4.11
C SER A 229 -33.75 -45.60 5.12
N ALA A 230 -34.45 -44.95 6.05
CA ALA A 230 -35.41 -45.62 6.95
C ALA A 230 -36.63 -46.18 6.21
N CYS A 231 -36.97 -45.63 5.03
CA CYS A 231 -38.01 -46.15 4.15
C CYS A 231 -37.51 -47.29 3.23
N CYS A 232 -36.22 -47.58 3.19
CA CYS A 232 -35.69 -48.66 2.37
C CYS A 232 -36.12 -50.03 2.92
N GLN A 233 -36.48 -50.94 2.01
CA GLN A 233 -36.77 -52.32 2.39
C GLN A 233 -35.47 -53.02 2.82
N PRO A 234 -35.39 -53.58 4.04
CA PRO A 234 -34.24 -54.36 4.45
C PRO A 234 -34.11 -55.62 3.59
N LEU A 235 -32.90 -55.88 3.10
CA LEU A 235 -32.59 -57.00 2.22
C LEU A 235 -32.28 -58.31 2.96
N SER A 236 -31.98 -58.26 4.27
CA SER A 236 -31.66 -59.45 5.06
C SER A 236 -32.90 -60.15 5.63
N GLU A 237 -33.09 -61.43 5.32
CA GLU A 237 -34.14 -62.30 5.87
C GLU A 237 -33.93 -62.70 7.35
N ALA A 238 -32.83 -62.27 7.99
CA ALA A 238 -32.60 -62.59 9.41
C ALA A 238 -33.50 -61.80 10.40
N ALA A 239 -34.35 -60.90 9.89
CA ALA A 239 -35.35 -60.17 10.66
C ALA A 239 -36.74 -60.50 10.12
N ASP A 240 -37.27 -61.65 10.52
CA ASP A 240 -38.66 -62.03 10.35
C ASP A 240 -39.48 -61.43 11.51
N PRO A 241 -40.30 -60.36 11.33
CA PRO A 241 -41.05 -59.78 12.44
C PRO A 241 -42.43 -60.41 12.60
N TRP A 242 -42.82 -61.41 11.80
CA TRP A 242 -44.24 -61.83 11.71
C TRP A 242 -44.53 -63.33 11.69
N LEU A 243 -43.61 -64.20 12.11
CA LEU A 243 -43.90 -65.63 12.30
C LEU A 243 -43.62 -66.10 13.72
N GLY A 244 -44.69 -66.34 14.50
CA GLY A 244 -44.58 -67.13 15.73
C GLY A 244 -45.58 -66.88 16.87
N LEU A 245 -46.69 -66.14 16.69
CA LEU A 245 -47.73 -66.09 17.71
C LEU A 245 -48.49 -67.42 17.76
N ARG A 246 -47.99 -68.34 18.59
CA ARG A 246 -48.66 -69.55 19.03
C ARG A 246 -49.87 -69.15 19.90
N PRO A 247 -51.07 -69.72 19.70
CA PRO A 247 -52.21 -69.42 20.56
C PRO A 247 -51.92 -69.88 22.00
N LEU A 248 -51.91 -68.92 22.93
CA LEU A 248 -51.78 -69.14 24.38
C LEU A 248 -52.94 -69.98 24.90
N ARG A 249 -52.66 -70.88 25.85
CA ARG A 249 -53.67 -71.78 26.43
C ARG A 249 -54.65 -70.98 27.30
N PRO A 250 -55.90 -71.45 27.48
CA PRO A 250 -56.94 -70.73 28.23
C PRO A 250 -56.55 -70.35 29.67
N GLN A 251 -55.62 -71.07 30.30
CA GLN A 251 -55.10 -70.75 31.63
C GLN A 251 -54.15 -69.55 31.64
N GLU A 252 -53.33 -69.38 30.61
CA GLU A 252 -52.41 -68.23 30.46
C GLU A 252 -53.19 -66.96 30.09
N GLN A 253 -54.33 -67.10 29.41
CA GLN A 253 -55.24 -65.99 29.13
C GLN A 253 -55.95 -65.48 30.39
N ALA A 254 -56.23 -66.34 31.37
CA ALA A 254 -56.87 -65.96 32.63
C ALA A 254 -55.90 -65.26 33.60
N GLU A 255 -54.63 -65.66 33.62
CA GLU A 255 -53.57 -64.95 34.36
C GLU A 255 -53.18 -63.64 33.67
N ALA A 256 -53.06 -63.63 32.34
CA ALA A 256 -52.84 -62.39 31.60
C ALA A 256 -54.02 -61.41 31.76
N ALA A 257 -55.27 -61.88 31.82
CA ALA A 257 -56.45 -61.03 32.05
C ALA A 257 -56.51 -60.48 33.49
N ARG A 258 -56.06 -61.24 34.49
CA ARG A 258 -55.94 -60.75 35.87
C ARG A 258 -54.83 -59.72 36.00
N THR A 259 -53.65 -59.98 35.46
CA THR A 259 -52.50 -59.06 35.44
C THR A 259 -52.80 -57.80 34.61
N LEU A 260 -53.55 -57.92 33.50
CA LEU A 260 -54.08 -56.79 32.72
C LEU A 260 -55.14 -56.00 33.49
N SER A 261 -55.94 -56.62 34.36
CA SER A 261 -56.92 -55.88 35.19
C SER A 261 -56.25 -55.08 36.30
N THR A 262 -55.20 -55.63 36.93
CA THR A 262 -54.39 -54.93 37.93
C THR A 262 -53.54 -53.84 37.30
N LEU A 263 -52.98 -54.09 36.11
CA LEU A 263 -52.31 -53.07 35.30
C LEU A 263 -53.29 -52.01 34.79
N ARG A 264 -54.54 -52.36 34.43
CA ARG A 264 -55.57 -51.38 34.00
C ARG A 264 -56.07 -50.49 35.15
N GLN A 265 -56.11 -50.99 36.39
CA GLN A 265 -56.41 -50.15 37.55
C GLN A 265 -55.25 -49.23 37.93
N ALA A 266 -54.00 -49.69 37.83
CA ALA A 266 -52.83 -48.81 37.96
C ALA A 266 -52.75 -47.80 36.79
N LEU A 267 -53.07 -48.23 35.56
CA LEU A 267 -53.20 -47.40 34.35
C LEU A 267 -54.48 -46.55 34.31
N ALA A 268 -55.34 -46.56 35.35
CA ALA A 268 -56.49 -45.66 35.46
C ALA A 268 -56.16 -44.41 36.30
N GLU A 269 -55.10 -44.44 37.11
CA GLU A 269 -54.54 -43.24 37.77
C GLU A 269 -53.44 -42.57 36.94
N VAL A 270 -52.72 -43.37 36.14
CA VAL A 270 -51.74 -42.90 35.15
C VAL A 270 -52.31 -41.85 34.17
N PRO A 271 -53.55 -41.90 33.65
CA PRO A 271 -54.07 -40.91 32.70
C PRO A 271 -54.40 -39.59 33.38
N ARG A 272 -54.68 -39.57 34.70
CA ARG A 272 -54.89 -38.32 35.45
C ARG A 272 -53.56 -37.65 35.78
N LEU A 273 -52.55 -38.42 36.18
CA LEU A 273 -51.19 -37.92 36.40
C LEU A 273 -50.48 -37.60 35.07
N GLN A 274 -50.71 -38.37 34.01
CA GLN A 274 -50.25 -38.08 32.65
C GLN A 274 -51.02 -36.92 32.05
N ALA A 275 -52.31 -36.72 32.30
CA ALA A 275 -53.01 -35.52 31.85
C ALA A 275 -52.51 -34.28 32.60
N GLY A 276 -52.25 -34.38 33.91
CA GLY A 276 -51.65 -33.28 34.68
C GLY A 276 -50.21 -32.97 34.26
N LEU A 277 -49.37 -34.00 34.05
CA LEU A 277 -48.00 -33.85 33.55
C LEU A 277 -47.96 -33.45 32.07
N ALA A 278 -48.85 -33.95 31.23
CA ALA A 278 -48.94 -33.57 29.82
C ALA A 278 -49.50 -32.15 29.67
N GLN A 279 -50.43 -31.73 30.53
CA GLN A 279 -50.90 -30.35 30.56
C GLN A 279 -49.82 -29.41 31.10
N ALA A 280 -49.13 -29.76 32.19
CA ALA A 280 -47.99 -28.98 32.68
C ALA A 280 -46.82 -28.96 31.69
N ALA A 281 -46.56 -30.07 31.00
CA ALA A 281 -45.57 -30.14 29.93
C ALA A 281 -46.01 -29.35 28.70
N GLN A 282 -47.30 -29.37 28.30
CA GLN A 282 -47.82 -28.55 27.21
C GLN A 282 -47.80 -27.06 27.55
N GLU A 283 -48.13 -26.68 28.79
CA GLU A 283 -48.04 -25.30 29.25
C GLU A 283 -46.59 -24.83 29.32
N ALA A 284 -45.66 -25.66 29.81
CA ALA A 284 -44.23 -25.36 29.80
C ALA A 284 -43.65 -25.31 28.38
N LEU A 285 -44.09 -26.20 27.48
CA LEU A 285 -43.67 -26.22 26.07
C LEU A 285 -44.25 -25.02 25.31
N ALA A 286 -45.50 -24.63 25.56
CA ALA A 286 -46.12 -23.44 24.98
C ALA A 286 -45.48 -22.15 25.50
N GLN A 287 -45.12 -22.08 26.79
CA GLN A 287 -44.37 -20.95 27.35
C GLN A 287 -42.94 -20.90 26.80
N GLY A 288 -42.28 -22.06 26.65
CA GLY A 288 -40.97 -22.18 26.03
C GLY A 288 -40.99 -21.77 24.55
N GLN A 289 -41.99 -22.21 23.79
CA GLN A 289 -42.19 -21.83 22.39
C GLN A 289 -42.48 -20.33 22.25
N ALA A 290 -43.37 -19.76 23.07
CA ALA A 290 -43.65 -18.33 23.06
C ALA A 290 -42.45 -17.46 23.48
N HIS A 291 -41.56 -17.99 24.33
CA HIS A 291 -40.32 -17.31 24.70
C HIS A 291 -39.26 -17.42 23.60
N ALA A 292 -39.12 -18.60 22.98
CA ALA A 292 -38.24 -18.83 21.84
C ALA A 292 -38.65 -18.00 20.62
N GLU A 293 -39.95 -17.85 20.34
CA GLU A 293 -40.47 -16.99 19.28
C GLU A 293 -40.18 -15.51 19.55
N ARG A 294 -40.31 -15.05 20.80
CA ARG A 294 -39.95 -13.67 21.17
C ARG A 294 -38.45 -13.41 21.03
N LEU A 295 -37.60 -14.36 21.42
CA LEU A 295 -36.15 -14.29 21.23
C LEU A 295 -35.76 -14.31 19.74
N ALA A 296 -36.41 -15.16 18.94
CA ALA A 296 -36.20 -15.21 17.50
C ALA A 296 -36.64 -13.90 16.80
N GLN A 297 -37.74 -13.30 17.26
CA GLN A 297 -38.19 -11.99 16.75
C GLN A 297 -37.23 -10.86 17.12
N THR A 298 -36.74 -10.78 18.36
CA THR A 298 -35.77 -9.74 18.76
C THR A 298 -34.42 -9.94 18.09
N GLN A 299 -33.95 -11.18 17.95
CA GLN A 299 -32.74 -11.48 17.17
C GLN A 299 -32.92 -11.08 15.70
N GLY A 300 -34.06 -11.39 15.08
CA GLY A 300 -34.35 -11.00 13.70
C GLY A 300 -34.43 -9.47 13.51
N GLN A 301 -34.93 -8.73 14.49
CA GLN A 301 -34.94 -7.26 14.45
C GLN A 301 -33.53 -6.68 14.56
N HIS A 302 -32.73 -7.12 15.53
CA HIS A 302 -31.34 -6.66 15.66
C HIS A 302 -30.48 -7.02 14.45
N GLN A 303 -30.70 -8.20 13.84
CA GLN A 303 -29.94 -8.61 12.66
C GLN A 303 -30.27 -7.76 11.43
N ARG A 304 -31.54 -7.36 11.26
CA ARG A 304 -31.95 -6.41 10.19
C ARG A 304 -31.41 -5.00 10.43
N GLU A 305 -31.40 -4.54 11.67
CA GLU A 305 -30.84 -3.24 12.04
C GLU A 305 -29.32 -3.20 11.82
N GLN A 306 -28.63 -4.29 12.17
CA GLN A 306 -27.20 -4.45 11.91
C GLN A 306 -26.88 -4.49 10.41
N GLN A 307 -27.68 -5.21 9.61
CA GLN A 307 -27.54 -5.21 8.15
C GLN A 307 -27.74 -3.81 7.56
N ARG A 308 -28.78 -3.09 8.01
CA ARG A 308 -29.05 -1.71 7.57
C ARG A 308 -27.89 -0.77 7.88
N LEU A 309 -27.30 -0.85 9.08
CA LEU A 309 -26.15 -0.03 9.47
C LEU A 309 -24.89 -0.37 8.64
N VAL A 310 -24.67 -1.66 8.33
CA VAL A 310 -23.56 -2.09 7.47
C VAL A 310 -23.74 -1.55 6.04
N GLU A 311 -24.95 -1.64 5.47
CA GLU A 311 -25.26 -1.10 4.14
C GLU A 311 -25.06 0.42 4.10
N GLN A 312 -25.47 1.16 5.14
CA GLN A 312 -25.24 2.61 5.24
C GLN A 312 -23.75 2.97 5.34
N LEU A 313 -22.98 2.23 6.14
CA LEU A 313 -21.52 2.42 6.24
C LEU A 313 -20.81 2.15 4.91
N GLN A 314 -21.28 1.14 4.17
CA GLN A 314 -20.69 0.76 2.89
C GLN A 314 -21.00 1.81 1.81
N ALA A 315 -22.23 2.31 1.74
CA ALA A 315 -22.61 3.39 0.84
C ALA A 315 -21.82 4.69 1.10
N LEU A 316 -21.62 5.07 2.37
CA LEU A 316 -20.83 6.26 2.73
C LEU A 316 -19.34 6.11 2.37
N ARG A 317 -18.79 4.90 2.51
CA ARG A 317 -17.40 4.61 2.07
C ARG A 317 -17.24 4.73 0.57
N GLU A 318 -18.18 4.18 -0.20
CA GLU A 318 -18.19 4.27 -1.66
C GLU A 318 -18.32 5.73 -2.13
N GLU A 319 -19.17 6.53 -1.47
CA GLU A 319 -19.31 7.95 -1.78
C GLU A 319 -18.03 8.75 -1.49
N LEU A 320 -17.37 8.50 -0.35
CA LEU A 320 -16.07 9.11 -0.02
C LEU A 320 -15.00 8.74 -1.06
N GLN A 321 -14.92 7.47 -1.41
CA GLN A 321 -13.94 6.98 -2.38
C GLN A 321 -14.17 7.57 -3.78
N ALA A 322 -15.43 7.67 -4.22
CA ALA A 322 -15.77 8.31 -5.50
C ALA A 322 -15.41 9.80 -5.51
N ARG A 323 -15.64 10.53 -4.40
CA ARG A 323 -15.26 11.95 -4.27
C ARG A 323 -13.75 12.14 -4.27
N GLU A 324 -12.98 11.27 -3.62
CA GLU A 324 -11.51 11.31 -3.64
C GLU A 324 -10.95 11.02 -5.04
N GLN A 325 -11.50 10.05 -5.75
CA GLN A 325 -11.12 9.75 -7.14
C GLN A 325 -11.44 10.91 -8.08
N ALA A 326 -12.60 11.54 -7.94
CA ALA A 326 -12.97 12.71 -8.73
C ALA A 326 -12.03 13.91 -8.46
N TRP A 327 -11.62 14.13 -7.21
CA TRP A 327 -10.70 15.20 -6.85
C TRP A 327 -9.29 14.96 -7.39
N THR A 328 -8.73 13.77 -7.18
CA THR A 328 -7.40 13.40 -7.72
C THR A 328 -7.35 13.45 -9.24
N ALA A 329 -8.42 13.05 -9.92
CA ALA A 329 -8.53 13.18 -11.38
C ALA A 329 -8.53 14.65 -11.84
N ARG A 330 -9.20 15.55 -11.10
CA ARG A 330 -9.18 17.00 -11.39
C ARG A 330 -7.80 17.60 -11.17
N GLU A 331 -7.14 17.27 -10.06
CA GLU A 331 -5.80 17.77 -9.74
C GLU A 331 -4.76 17.31 -10.79
N LEU A 332 -4.83 16.06 -11.23
CA LEU A 332 -3.98 15.55 -12.31
C LEU A 332 -4.25 16.24 -13.64
N ALA A 333 -5.52 16.53 -13.97
CA ALA A 333 -5.88 17.26 -15.19
C ALA A 333 -5.38 18.72 -15.16
N GLU A 334 -5.45 19.40 -14.03
CA GLU A 334 -4.91 20.75 -13.85
C GLU A 334 -3.38 20.77 -13.98
N ARG A 335 -2.68 19.84 -13.32
CA ARG A 335 -1.22 19.73 -13.46
C ARG A 335 -0.78 19.42 -14.89
N ALA A 336 -1.56 18.61 -15.62
CA ALA A 336 -1.29 18.34 -17.03
C ALA A 336 -1.47 19.60 -17.89
N ARG A 337 -2.51 20.40 -17.63
CA ARG A 337 -2.73 21.70 -18.31
C ARG A 337 -1.60 22.68 -18.02
N GLU A 338 -1.20 22.83 -16.75
CA GLU A 338 -0.05 23.67 -16.35
C GLU A 338 1.25 23.23 -17.06
N ALA A 339 1.50 21.91 -17.14
CA ALA A 339 2.68 21.38 -17.82
C ALA A 339 2.67 21.69 -19.33
N THR A 340 1.52 21.52 -20.00
CA THR A 340 1.40 21.86 -21.43
C THR A 340 1.56 23.36 -21.68
N ALA A 341 1.02 24.22 -20.82
CA ALA A 341 1.18 25.68 -20.94
C ALA A 341 2.65 26.10 -20.77
N ARG A 342 3.37 25.52 -19.80
CA ARG A 342 4.81 25.76 -19.63
C ARG A 342 5.63 25.30 -20.82
N GLN A 343 5.34 24.13 -21.38
CA GLN A 343 6.05 23.64 -22.57
C GLN A 343 5.83 24.54 -23.79
N ALA A 344 4.61 25.05 -23.99
CA ALA A 344 4.33 26.01 -25.05
C ALA A 344 5.13 27.31 -24.87
N LEU A 345 5.16 27.85 -23.65
CA LEU A 345 5.94 29.05 -23.31
C LEU A 345 7.45 28.85 -23.53
N GLU A 346 7.99 27.71 -23.11
CA GLU A 346 9.41 27.38 -23.31
C GLU A 346 9.78 27.20 -24.79
N ALA A 347 8.84 26.74 -25.62
CA ALA A 347 9.03 26.63 -27.06
C ALA A 347 9.08 28.04 -27.71
N GLU A 348 8.19 28.94 -27.29
CA GLU A 348 8.14 30.31 -27.79
C GLU A 348 9.37 31.14 -27.36
N LEU A 349 9.82 30.99 -26.11
CA LEU A 349 11.07 31.58 -25.61
C LEU A 349 12.31 31.04 -26.33
N ARG A 350 12.32 29.76 -26.71
CA ARG A 350 13.41 29.19 -27.52
C ARG A 350 13.43 29.76 -28.93
N SER A 351 12.27 29.85 -29.58
CA SER A 351 12.12 30.44 -30.91
C SER A 351 12.62 31.90 -30.94
N THR A 352 12.19 32.72 -29.98
CA THR A 352 12.62 34.12 -29.88
C THR A 352 14.12 34.27 -29.61
N ARG A 353 14.70 33.42 -28.75
CA ARG A 353 16.16 33.40 -28.52
C ARG A 353 16.95 33.01 -29.76
N GLN A 354 16.47 32.04 -30.54
CA GLN A 354 17.08 31.65 -31.81
C GLN A 354 17.05 32.82 -32.81
N GLY A 355 15.91 33.49 -32.98
CA GLY A 355 15.79 34.67 -33.84
C GLY A 355 16.74 35.81 -33.44
N LEU A 356 16.89 36.08 -32.13
CA LEU A 356 17.84 37.08 -31.64
C LEU A 356 19.31 36.69 -31.87
N ALA A 357 19.64 35.40 -31.77
CA ALA A 357 20.99 34.91 -32.04
C ALA A 357 21.37 35.07 -33.52
N GLU A 358 20.46 34.73 -34.44
CA GLU A 358 20.65 34.91 -35.89
C GLU A 358 20.84 36.39 -36.26
N LEU A 359 20.05 37.28 -35.65
CA LEU A 359 20.19 38.74 -35.82
C LEU A 359 21.54 39.27 -35.31
N ARG A 360 22.03 38.77 -34.17
CA ARG A 360 23.36 39.16 -33.65
C ARG A 360 24.48 38.68 -34.57
N GLN A 361 24.40 37.45 -35.06
CA GLN A 361 25.40 36.89 -35.95
C GLN A 361 25.48 37.66 -37.27
N THR A 362 24.34 38.02 -37.86
CA THR A 362 24.29 38.83 -39.08
C THR A 362 24.81 40.25 -38.88
N SER A 363 24.50 40.88 -37.73
CA SER A 363 25.04 42.20 -37.36
C SER A 363 26.57 42.18 -37.17
N GLN A 364 27.11 41.17 -36.49
CA GLN A 364 28.57 41.01 -36.29
C GLN A 364 29.31 40.80 -37.61
N ALA A 365 28.75 40.01 -38.54
CA ALA A 365 29.31 39.83 -39.87
C ALA A 365 29.39 41.16 -40.65
N ALA A 366 28.31 41.95 -40.63
CA ALA A 366 28.27 43.25 -41.28
C ALA A 366 29.27 44.26 -40.67
N GLN A 367 29.47 44.24 -39.34
CA GLN A 367 30.47 45.07 -38.67
C GLN A 367 31.91 44.67 -39.04
N ALA A 368 32.18 43.37 -39.17
CA ALA A 368 33.48 42.87 -39.60
C ALA A 368 33.80 43.31 -41.04
N ASP A 369 32.82 43.21 -41.95
CA ASP A 369 32.96 43.67 -43.34
C ASP A 369 33.23 45.18 -43.43
N LEU A 370 32.54 45.98 -42.61
CA LEU A 370 32.76 47.43 -42.54
C LEU A 370 34.17 47.78 -42.01
N ALA A 371 34.63 47.09 -40.96
CA ALA A 371 35.97 47.28 -40.41
C ALA A 371 37.06 46.92 -41.44
N GLN A 372 36.85 45.83 -42.18
CA GLN A 372 37.77 45.41 -43.22
C GLN A 372 37.83 46.42 -44.39
N ALA A 373 36.69 46.99 -44.77
CA ALA A 373 36.64 48.05 -45.78
C ALA A 373 37.39 49.32 -45.32
N HIS A 374 37.27 49.69 -44.04
CA HIS A 374 37.96 50.85 -43.46
C HIS A 374 39.49 50.66 -43.46
N ALA A 375 39.97 49.48 -43.04
CA ALA A 375 41.39 49.17 -43.05
C ALA A 375 42.01 49.25 -44.46
N ARG A 376 41.30 48.73 -45.48
CA ARG A 376 41.74 48.83 -46.89
C ARG A 376 41.80 50.26 -47.40
N LEU A 377 40.91 51.14 -46.92
CA LEU A 377 40.93 52.56 -47.25
C LEU A 377 42.15 53.27 -46.64
N GLU A 378 42.47 52.98 -45.38
CA GLU A 378 43.63 53.54 -44.69
C GLU A 378 44.94 53.12 -45.35
N GLU A 379 45.09 51.84 -45.71
CA GLU A 379 46.25 51.34 -46.45
C GLU A 379 46.44 52.09 -47.79
N ALA A 380 45.35 52.32 -48.53
CA ALA A 380 45.40 53.05 -49.78
C ALA A 380 45.76 54.53 -49.59
N HIS A 381 45.27 55.17 -48.52
CA HIS A 381 45.65 56.54 -48.16
C HIS A 381 47.15 56.66 -47.81
N GLN A 382 47.69 55.69 -47.06
CA GLN A 382 49.10 55.65 -46.73
C GLN A 382 49.97 55.45 -47.98
N ALA A 383 49.59 54.55 -48.88
CA ALA A 383 50.27 54.34 -50.15
C ALA A 383 50.26 55.61 -51.02
N HIS A 384 49.13 56.34 -51.07
CA HIS A 384 49.02 57.61 -51.79
C HIS A 384 49.91 58.70 -51.18
N ALA A 385 49.96 58.80 -49.84
CA ALA A 385 50.80 59.77 -49.14
C ALA A 385 52.30 59.51 -49.37
N GLN A 386 52.72 58.24 -49.35
CA GLN A 386 54.09 57.83 -49.65
C GLN A 386 54.47 58.17 -51.10
N ALA A 387 53.64 57.80 -52.08
CA ALA A 387 53.87 58.14 -53.49
C ALA A 387 53.97 59.66 -53.72
N ARG A 388 53.18 60.46 -53.00
CA ARG A 388 53.23 61.92 -53.06
C ARG A 388 54.52 62.49 -52.46
N HIS A 389 55.00 61.93 -51.34
CA HIS A 389 56.23 62.35 -50.69
C HIS A 389 57.48 62.01 -51.54
N GLU A 390 57.50 60.83 -52.16
CA GLU A 390 58.53 60.42 -53.12
C GLU A 390 58.54 61.31 -54.36
N ALA A 391 57.36 61.66 -54.90
CA ALA A 391 57.27 62.60 -56.02
C ALA A 391 57.78 64.01 -55.66
N GLN A 392 57.52 64.49 -54.44
CA GLN A 392 57.98 65.81 -53.97
C GLN A 392 59.49 65.88 -53.70
N THR A 393 60.08 64.82 -53.14
CA THR A 393 61.53 64.75 -52.87
C THR A 393 62.34 64.62 -54.16
N LEU A 394 61.80 63.92 -55.17
CA LEU A 394 62.44 63.77 -56.48
C LEU A 394 62.32 65.02 -57.37
N ALA A 395 61.27 65.84 -57.19
CA ALA A 395 61.10 67.11 -57.90
C ALA A 395 62.18 68.16 -57.55
N GLN A 396 62.91 67.99 -56.44
CA GLN A 396 63.97 68.90 -55.99
C GLN A 396 65.38 68.55 -56.52
N ALA A 397 65.59 67.38 -57.17
CA ALA A 397 66.89 66.96 -57.68
C ALA A 397 66.90 66.91 -59.22
N GLN A 398 67.54 67.91 -59.86
CA GLN A 398 67.55 68.18 -61.31
C GLN A 398 68.24 67.12 -62.21
N GLY A 399 67.79 67.02 -63.48
CA GLY A 399 68.63 66.75 -64.66
C GLY A 399 68.22 65.58 -65.59
N GLN A 400 67.51 65.91 -66.68
CA GLN A 400 67.28 65.22 -67.99
C GLN A 400 67.01 63.70 -68.11
N ALA A 401 67.39 62.84 -67.17
CA ALA A 401 66.80 61.50 -66.98
C ALA A 401 65.38 61.57 -66.35
N GLN A 402 64.87 62.80 -66.20
CA GLN A 402 63.65 63.13 -65.50
C GLN A 402 62.38 62.97 -66.34
N SER A 403 62.37 63.06 -67.67
CA SER A 403 61.09 63.01 -68.41
C SER A 403 60.48 61.61 -68.44
N GLU A 404 61.25 60.57 -68.78
CA GLU A 404 60.74 59.17 -68.76
C GLU A 404 60.41 58.69 -67.34
N ARG A 405 61.11 59.21 -66.33
CA ARG A 405 60.87 58.86 -64.93
C ARG A 405 59.71 59.66 -64.32
N LEU A 406 59.51 60.90 -64.75
CA LEU A 406 58.31 61.69 -64.44
C LEU A 406 57.08 61.09 -65.13
N GLU A 407 57.17 60.59 -66.35
CA GLU A 407 56.04 59.89 -67.00
C GLU A 407 55.67 58.60 -66.26
N ARG A 408 56.65 57.81 -65.78
CA ARG A 408 56.36 56.63 -64.94
C ARG A 408 55.77 57.00 -63.59
N LEU A 409 56.27 58.05 -62.94
CA LEU A 409 55.72 58.55 -61.67
C LEU A 409 54.35 59.20 -61.85
N GLN A 410 54.11 59.89 -62.96
CA GLN A 410 52.81 60.44 -63.32
C GLN A 410 51.81 59.32 -63.56
N ALA A 411 52.21 58.26 -64.29
CA ALA A 411 51.39 57.07 -64.47
C ALA A 411 51.11 56.34 -63.15
N GLN A 412 52.08 56.24 -62.23
CA GLN A 412 51.88 55.69 -60.89
C GLN A 412 50.95 56.55 -60.04
N LEU A 413 51.04 57.88 -60.17
CA LEU A 413 50.20 58.82 -59.43
C LEU A 413 48.77 58.86 -59.98
N ASP A 414 48.59 58.71 -61.30
CA ASP A 414 47.29 58.55 -61.94
C ASP A 414 46.68 57.17 -61.65
N GLN A 415 47.50 56.11 -61.56
CA GLN A 415 47.05 54.80 -61.09
C GLN A 415 46.63 54.85 -59.62
N ALA A 416 47.39 55.51 -58.76
CA ALA A 416 47.03 55.71 -57.35
C ALA A 416 45.77 56.56 -57.20
N ARG A 417 45.60 57.61 -58.03
CA ARG A 417 44.36 58.40 -58.06
C ARG A 417 43.16 57.60 -58.53
N ALA A 418 43.31 56.78 -59.56
CA ALA A 418 42.25 55.88 -60.02
C ALA A 418 41.90 54.84 -58.96
N GLN A 419 42.87 54.37 -58.19
CA GLN A 419 42.67 53.42 -57.10
C GLN A 419 41.98 54.08 -55.89
N VAL A 420 42.37 55.31 -55.52
CA VAL A 420 41.66 56.12 -54.51
C VAL A 420 40.24 56.42 -54.95
N ALA A 421 40.00 56.77 -56.23
CA ALA A 421 38.66 57.01 -56.75
C ALA A 421 37.78 55.74 -56.69
N ARG A 422 38.30 54.57 -57.10
CA ARG A 422 37.57 53.28 -56.99
C ARG A 422 37.27 52.90 -55.54
N LEU A 423 38.20 53.19 -54.62
CA LEU A 423 37.99 52.92 -53.20
C LEU A 423 37.04 53.93 -52.57
N THR A 424 37.00 55.17 -53.05
CA THR A 424 36.01 56.17 -52.64
C THR A 424 34.62 55.79 -53.15
N GLU A 425 34.50 55.31 -54.39
CA GLU A 425 33.24 54.76 -54.92
C GLU A 425 32.80 53.49 -54.16
N ALA A 426 33.74 52.62 -53.80
CA ALA A 426 33.46 51.46 -52.93
C ALA A 426 33.09 51.87 -51.51
N LEU A 427 33.67 52.95 -50.98
CA LEU A 427 33.32 53.51 -49.66
C LEU A 427 31.95 54.16 -49.70
N GLU A 428 31.62 54.90 -50.76
CA GLU A 428 30.29 55.47 -50.98
C GLU A 428 29.25 54.35 -51.14
N GLY A 429 29.58 53.27 -51.84
CA GLY A 429 28.77 52.06 -51.92
C GLY A 429 28.60 51.36 -50.56
N ALA A 430 29.66 51.26 -49.77
CA ALA A 430 29.62 50.72 -48.41
C ALA A 430 28.87 51.64 -47.44
N GLN A 431 28.92 52.96 -47.62
CA GLN A 431 28.13 53.93 -46.87
C GLN A 431 26.67 53.92 -47.29
N ALA A 432 26.36 53.71 -48.56
CA ALA A 432 24.98 53.52 -49.05
C ALA A 432 24.39 52.21 -48.52
N LEU A 433 25.17 51.12 -48.51
CA LEU A 433 24.82 49.88 -47.83
C LEU A 433 24.69 50.11 -46.32
N GLY A 434 25.59 50.87 -45.70
CA GLY A 434 25.53 51.25 -44.30
C GLY A 434 24.25 52.02 -43.96
N ARG A 435 23.82 52.94 -44.84
CA ARG A 435 22.53 53.63 -44.72
C ARG A 435 21.35 52.68 -44.94
N GLN A 436 21.40 51.78 -45.91
CA GLN A 436 20.38 50.74 -46.05
C GLN A 436 20.31 49.82 -44.82
N TRP A 437 21.44 49.47 -44.22
CA TRP A 437 21.51 48.71 -42.98
C TRP A 437 21.04 49.52 -41.79
N GLN A 438 21.28 50.83 -41.77
CA GLN A 438 20.81 51.73 -40.72
C GLN A 438 19.30 51.97 -40.83
N ASP A 439 18.77 52.13 -42.04
CA ASP A 439 17.33 52.21 -42.32
C ASP A 439 16.66 50.86 -42.02
N ARG A 440 17.31 49.74 -42.34
CA ARG A 440 16.83 48.39 -41.99
C ARG A 440 16.96 48.11 -40.50
N ALA A 441 17.98 48.64 -39.82
CA ALA A 441 18.10 48.60 -38.36
C ALA A 441 17.05 49.50 -37.70
N GLN A 442 16.71 50.65 -38.28
CA GLN A 442 15.62 51.50 -37.81
C GLN A 442 14.25 50.88 -38.06
N ALA A 443 14.05 50.21 -39.20
CA ALA A 443 12.87 49.39 -39.48
C ALA A 443 12.78 48.23 -38.49
N LEU A 444 13.90 47.54 -38.20
CA LEU A 444 13.98 46.50 -37.19
C LEU A 444 13.80 47.04 -35.76
N VAL A 445 14.19 48.28 -35.46
CA VAL A 445 13.87 48.94 -34.18
C VAL A 445 12.37 49.27 -34.11
N GLY A 446 11.73 49.57 -35.24
CA GLY A 446 10.28 49.66 -35.38
C GLY A 446 9.59 48.30 -35.16
N ASP A 447 10.09 47.24 -35.80
CA ASP A 447 9.60 45.86 -35.64
C ASP A 447 9.88 45.32 -34.23
N HIS A 448 11.02 45.71 -33.63
CA HIS A 448 11.35 45.40 -32.24
C HIS A 448 10.46 46.20 -31.29
N GLY A 449 10.09 47.43 -31.63
CA GLY A 449 9.06 48.20 -30.94
C GLY A 449 7.71 47.50 -30.99
N GLN A 450 7.31 46.99 -32.16
CA GLN A 450 6.09 46.18 -32.31
C GLN A 450 6.18 44.84 -31.57
N LEU A 451 7.33 44.17 -31.55
CA LEU A 451 7.55 42.95 -30.77
C LEU A 451 7.59 43.21 -29.27
N VAL A 452 8.11 44.36 -28.83
CA VAL A 452 8.06 44.80 -27.42
C VAL A 452 6.64 45.17 -27.03
N GLU A 453 5.86 45.77 -27.93
CA GLU A 453 4.45 46.06 -27.72
C GLU A 453 3.62 44.77 -27.71
N GLN A 454 3.91 43.81 -28.58
CA GLN A 454 3.33 42.46 -28.57
C GLN A 454 3.74 41.67 -27.32
N LEU A 455 5.01 41.75 -26.89
CA LEU A 455 5.48 41.14 -25.64
C LEU A 455 4.84 41.80 -24.42
N ALA A 456 4.61 43.12 -24.44
CA ALA A 456 3.87 43.81 -23.40
C ALA A 456 2.40 43.38 -23.40
N LEU A 457 1.80 43.17 -24.57
CA LEU A 457 0.43 42.64 -24.69
C LEU A 457 0.34 41.20 -24.17
N VAL A 458 1.30 40.34 -24.53
CA VAL A 458 1.42 38.97 -24.02
C VAL A 458 1.74 38.96 -22.52
N GLN A 459 2.51 39.93 -22.01
CA GLN A 459 2.74 40.08 -20.57
C GLN A 459 1.48 40.50 -19.83
N VAL A 460 0.67 41.40 -20.40
CA VAL A 460 -0.64 41.77 -19.84
C VAL A 460 -1.60 40.59 -19.89
N GLU A 461 -1.68 39.86 -21.01
CA GLU A 461 -2.46 38.62 -21.10
C GLU A 461 -1.96 37.56 -20.11
N HIS A 462 -0.66 37.49 -19.84
CA HIS A 462 -0.07 36.58 -18.86
C HIS A 462 -0.31 37.03 -17.42
N GLU A 463 -0.34 38.32 -17.14
CA GLU A 463 -0.74 38.85 -15.82
C GLU A 463 -2.23 38.63 -15.57
N GLU A 464 -3.08 38.80 -16.59
CA GLU A 464 -4.51 38.47 -16.54
C GLU A 464 -4.72 36.95 -16.38
N GLN A 465 -3.97 36.11 -17.10
CA GLN A 465 -4.00 34.65 -16.91
C GLN A 465 -3.45 34.23 -15.55
N ALA A 466 -2.42 34.88 -15.03
CA ALA A 466 -1.88 34.62 -13.70
C ALA A 466 -2.85 35.05 -12.60
N GLN A 467 -3.57 36.15 -12.79
CA GLN A 467 -4.67 36.56 -11.91
C GLN A 467 -5.85 35.58 -11.99
N ALA A 468 -6.26 35.18 -13.19
CA ALA A 468 -7.31 34.17 -13.37
C ALA A 468 -6.92 32.83 -12.72
N TRP A 469 -5.65 32.41 -12.81
CA TRP A 469 -5.14 31.23 -12.11
C TRP A 469 -5.02 31.43 -10.60
N ALA A 470 -4.73 32.63 -10.12
CA ALA A 470 -4.72 32.92 -8.69
C ALA A 470 -6.14 32.85 -8.11
N GLU A 471 -7.13 33.40 -8.83
CA GLU A 471 -8.55 33.30 -8.49
C GLU A 471 -9.05 31.85 -8.56
N GLU A 472 -8.64 31.09 -9.58
CA GLU A 472 -8.97 29.67 -9.70
C GLU A 472 -8.30 28.82 -8.60
N ARG A 473 -7.09 29.19 -8.16
CA ARG A 473 -6.39 28.60 -7.00
C ARG A 473 -7.07 28.92 -5.68
N GLU A 474 -7.55 30.14 -5.52
CA GLU A 474 -8.28 30.54 -4.33
C GLU A 474 -9.66 29.86 -4.29
N ALA A 475 -10.33 29.72 -5.44
CA ALA A 475 -11.56 28.95 -5.59
C ALA A 475 -11.35 27.45 -5.33
N THR A 476 -10.27 26.84 -5.83
CA THR A 476 -9.94 25.43 -5.55
C THR A 476 -9.50 25.23 -4.10
N ALA A 477 -8.82 26.20 -3.48
CA ALA A 477 -8.49 26.16 -2.05
C ALA A 477 -9.75 26.25 -1.16
N LEU A 478 -10.72 27.09 -1.54
CA LEU A 478 -12.04 27.14 -0.88
C LEU A 478 -12.79 25.82 -1.04
N VAL A 479 -12.82 25.25 -2.25
CA VAL A 479 -13.40 23.92 -2.50
C VAL A 479 -12.68 22.83 -1.70
N GLN A 480 -11.35 22.92 -1.54
CA GLN A 480 -10.56 21.98 -0.75
C GLN A 480 -10.84 22.10 0.75
N ALA A 481 -11.01 23.32 1.26
CA ALA A 481 -11.42 23.57 2.64
C ALA A 481 -12.83 23.01 2.91
N ASP A 482 -13.78 23.24 1.98
CA ASP A 482 -15.12 22.65 2.05
C ASP A 482 -15.08 21.11 1.97
N LEU A 483 -14.24 20.54 1.11
CA LEU A 483 -14.08 19.09 1.02
C LEU A 483 -13.46 18.49 2.29
N GLN A 484 -12.52 19.19 2.92
CA GLN A 484 -11.95 18.80 4.22
C GLN A 484 -12.99 18.89 5.34
N ALA A 485 -13.79 19.96 5.37
CA ALA A 485 -14.89 20.10 6.31
C ALA A 485 -15.92 18.97 6.13
N GLN A 486 -16.28 18.64 4.89
CA GLN A 486 -17.14 17.50 4.57
C GLN A 486 -16.50 16.17 4.95
N ARG A 487 -15.19 15.96 4.77
CA ARG A 487 -14.48 14.76 5.23
C ARG A 487 -14.54 14.62 6.75
N HIS A 488 -14.34 15.71 7.49
CA HIS A 488 -14.47 15.69 8.94
C HIS A 488 -15.90 15.38 9.40
N GLN A 489 -16.89 15.93 8.72
CA GLN A 489 -18.30 15.64 8.99
C GLN A 489 -18.65 14.17 8.69
N LEU A 490 -18.26 13.65 7.52
CA LEU A 490 -18.47 12.25 7.14
C LEU A 490 -17.69 11.28 8.04
N ALA A 491 -16.48 11.63 8.46
CA ALA A 491 -15.71 10.83 9.42
C ALA A 491 -16.39 10.79 10.80
N ALA A 492 -16.97 11.90 11.25
CA ALA A 492 -17.76 11.95 12.48
C ALA A 492 -19.04 11.11 12.36
N GLU A 493 -19.72 11.15 11.22
CA GLU A 493 -20.90 10.30 10.93
C GLU A 493 -20.54 8.81 10.89
N LEU A 494 -19.42 8.44 10.24
CA LEU A 494 -18.89 7.08 10.25
C LEU A 494 -18.55 6.60 11.65
N GLN A 495 -17.93 7.45 12.48
CA GLN A 495 -17.59 7.13 13.85
C GLN A 495 -18.85 6.95 14.72
N ALA A 496 -19.86 7.81 14.54
CA ALA A 496 -21.14 7.68 15.22
C ALA A 496 -21.88 6.38 14.84
N LEU A 497 -21.90 6.02 13.56
CA LEU A 497 -22.46 4.76 13.08
C LEU A 497 -21.68 3.54 13.59
N GLN A 498 -20.35 3.63 13.70
CA GLN A 498 -19.52 2.58 14.29
C GLN A 498 -19.85 2.34 15.76
N VAL A 499 -20.03 3.41 16.53
CA VAL A 499 -20.46 3.33 17.94
C VAL A 499 -21.84 2.69 18.05
N GLN A 500 -22.80 3.08 17.20
CA GLN A 500 -24.13 2.46 17.17
C GLN A 500 -24.06 0.97 16.81
N LEU A 501 -23.23 0.59 15.83
CA LEU A 501 -23.03 -0.81 15.47
C LEU A 501 -22.43 -1.60 16.65
N GLN A 502 -21.50 -1.00 17.39
CA GLN A 502 -20.91 -1.59 18.60
C GLN A 502 -21.95 -1.75 19.71
N GLU A 503 -22.81 -0.75 19.93
CA GLU A 503 -23.91 -0.85 20.89
C GLU A 503 -24.88 -1.98 20.54
N VAL A 504 -25.31 -2.07 19.27
CA VAL A 504 -26.20 -3.15 18.79
C VAL A 504 -25.51 -4.52 18.91
N GLN A 505 -24.21 -4.62 18.63
CA GLN A 505 -23.44 -5.85 18.84
C GLN A 505 -23.39 -6.25 20.32
N THR A 506 -23.18 -5.28 21.21
CA THR A 506 -23.11 -5.53 22.65
C THR A 506 -24.48 -5.95 23.20
N GLN A 507 -25.56 -5.33 22.72
CA GLN A 507 -26.93 -5.71 23.04
C GLN A 507 -27.26 -7.11 22.50
N HIS A 508 -26.84 -7.43 21.28
CA HIS A 508 -27.02 -8.76 20.70
C HIS A 508 -26.25 -9.84 21.49
N GLN A 509 -25.00 -9.57 21.88
CA GLN A 509 -24.22 -10.47 22.74
C GLN A 509 -24.89 -10.65 24.11
N GLY A 510 -25.45 -9.59 24.69
CA GLY A 510 -26.25 -9.66 25.92
C GLY A 510 -27.50 -10.53 25.76
N ALA A 511 -28.22 -10.38 24.64
CA ALA A 511 -29.41 -11.19 24.33
C ALA A 511 -29.06 -12.67 24.08
N VAL A 512 -27.94 -12.95 23.41
CA VAL A 512 -27.43 -14.32 23.21
C VAL A 512 -26.99 -14.94 24.54
N ALA A 513 -26.32 -14.18 25.41
CA ALA A 513 -25.94 -14.65 26.74
C ALA A 513 -27.17 -14.94 27.63
N GLN A 514 -28.23 -14.11 27.54
CA GLN A 514 -29.51 -14.39 28.20
C GLN A 514 -30.20 -15.63 27.64
N ALA A 515 -30.25 -15.80 26.31
CA ALA A 515 -30.81 -16.98 25.68
C ALA A 515 -30.07 -18.26 26.12
N GLN A 516 -28.74 -18.22 26.15
CA GLN A 516 -27.92 -19.34 26.64
C GLN A 516 -28.11 -19.58 28.14
N ALA A 517 -28.34 -18.55 28.95
CA ALA A 517 -28.64 -18.71 30.36
C ALA A 517 -30.01 -19.39 30.59
N VAL A 518 -31.01 -19.02 29.79
CA VAL A 518 -32.33 -19.66 29.79
C VAL A 518 -32.24 -21.12 29.33
N GLU A 519 -31.45 -21.39 28.28
CA GLU A 519 -31.22 -22.74 27.77
C GLU A 519 -30.49 -23.63 28.80
N ARG A 520 -29.49 -23.07 29.52
CA ARG A 520 -28.83 -23.75 30.64
C ARG A 520 -29.78 -23.97 31.82
N ALA A 521 -30.68 -23.04 32.11
CA ALA A 521 -31.68 -23.20 33.15
C ALA A 521 -32.71 -24.29 32.79
N LEU A 522 -33.16 -24.35 31.54
CA LEU A 522 -34.01 -25.42 31.01
C LEU A 522 -33.31 -26.78 31.06
N ALA A 523 -32.06 -26.87 30.60
CA ALA A 523 -31.27 -28.10 30.66
C ALA A 523 -30.97 -28.54 32.11
N ALA A 524 -30.81 -27.61 33.05
CA ALA A 524 -30.69 -27.93 34.47
C ALA A 524 -32.01 -28.46 35.05
N HIS A 525 -33.14 -27.92 34.60
CA HIS A 525 -34.48 -28.38 34.98
C HIS A 525 -34.76 -29.79 34.43
N GLU A 526 -34.38 -30.06 33.18
CA GLU A 526 -34.47 -31.38 32.55
C GLU A 526 -33.59 -32.41 33.26
N ARG A 527 -32.35 -32.06 33.62
CA ARG A 527 -31.48 -32.94 34.42
C ARG A 527 -32.03 -33.23 35.81
N HIS A 528 -32.73 -32.27 36.42
CA HIS A 528 -33.39 -32.47 37.71
C HIS A 528 -34.61 -33.40 37.58
N ALA A 529 -35.38 -33.27 36.50
CA ALA A 529 -36.50 -34.17 36.18
C ALA A 529 -36.01 -35.59 35.83
N GLU A 530 -34.91 -35.72 35.06
CA GLU A 530 -34.27 -37.00 34.77
C GLU A 530 -33.68 -37.66 36.03
N ALA A 531 -33.10 -36.89 36.94
CA ALA A 531 -32.60 -37.41 38.22
C ALA A 531 -33.73 -37.96 39.11
N GLN A 532 -34.90 -37.31 39.11
CA GLN A 532 -36.10 -37.80 39.80
C GLN A 532 -36.69 -39.06 39.14
N ALA A 533 -36.68 -39.12 37.79
CA ALA A 533 -37.09 -40.31 37.05
C ALA A 533 -36.14 -41.50 37.27
N ARG A 534 -34.83 -41.25 37.39
CA ARG A 534 -33.81 -42.28 37.70
C ARG A 534 -33.97 -42.84 39.12
N GLN A 535 -34.27 -41.99 40.12
CA GLN A 535 -34.58 -42.48 41.48
C GLN A 535 -35.84 -43.37 41.52
N ALA A 536 -36.83 -43.10 40.67
CA ALA A 536 -38.02 -43.96 40.54
C ALA A 536 -37.72 -45.29 39.80
N ALA A 537 -36.82 -45.27 38.82
CA ALA A 537 -36.37 -46.46 38.09
C ALA A 537 -35.47 -47.39 38.94
N ASP A 538 -34.60 -46.82 39.77
CA ASP A 538 -33.71 -47.58 40.67
C ASP A 538 -34.51 -48.37 41.72
N ALA A 539 -35.64 -47.84 42.19
CA ALA A 539 -36.57 -48.56 43.07
C ALA A 539 -37.28 -49.76 42.39
N ALA A 540 -37.48 -49.70 41.07
CA ALA A 540 -38.04 -50.80 40.29
C ALA A 540 -36.97 -51.86 39.94
N GLN A 541 -35.72 -51.45 39.77
CA GLN A 541 -34.61 -52.30 39.39
C GLN A 541 -34.15 -53.27 40.50
N VAL A 542 -34.27 -52.88 41.77
CA VAL A 542 -33.99 -53.76 42.93
C VAL A 542 -34.94 -54.97 42.98
N ARG A 543 -36.17 -54.85 42.45
CA ARG A 543 -37.13 -55.97 42.35
C ARG A 543 -36.82 -56.92 41.20
N TRP A 544 -36.24 -56.43 40.11
CA TRP A 544 -35.92 -57.23 38.93
C TRP A 544 -34.62 -58.03 39.08
N GLN A 545 -33.70 -57.57 39.94
CA GLN A 545 -32.42 -58.22 40.21
C GLN A 545 -32.53 -59.57 40.96
N ALA A 546 -33.66 -59.84 41.62
CA ALA A 546 -33.90 -61.13 42.29
C ALA A 546 -34.17 -62.28 41.28
N ASP A 547 -34.74 -61.97 40.12
CA ASP A 547 -35.14 -62.99 39.12
C ASP A 547 -34.03 -63.32 38.11
N ARG A 548 -33.03 -62.44 37.99
CA ARG A 548 -31.98 -62.55 36.96
C ARG A 548 -30.83 -63.50 37.32
N ALA A 549 -30.62 -63.80 38.61
CA ALA A 549 -29.52 -64.65 39.08
C ALA A 549 -29.57 -66.09 38.52
N GLY A 550 -30.73 -66.57 38.05
CA GLY A 550 -30.89 -67.89 37.43
C GLY A 550 -30.40 -67.99 35.98
N LEU A 551 -30.32 -66.86 35.24
CA LEU A 551 -29.95 -66.85 33.81
C LEU A 551 -28.45 -66.57 33.59
N GLU A 552 -27.71 -66.16 34.62
CA GLU A 552 -26.31 -65.75 34.51
C GLU A 552 -25.31 -66.93 34.48
N ALA A 553 -25.73 -68.15 34.87
CA ALA A 553 -24.88 -69.33 34.84
C ALA A 553 -24.66 -69.88 33.41
N GLU A 554 -25.64 -69.72 32.51
CA GLU A 554 -25.58 -70.24 31.13
C GLU A 554 -24.82 -69.29 30.18
N CYS A 555 -24.87 -67.97 30.42
CA CYS A 555 -24.12 -66.99 29.64
C CYS A 555 -22.60 -66.97 29.93
N GLN A 556 -22.14 -67.52 31.07
CA GLN A 556 -20.71 -67.56 31.40
C GLN A 556 -19.93 -68.63 30.61
N ALA A 557 -20.61 -69.68 30.13
CA ALA A 557 -20.00 -70.72 29.30
C ALA A 557 -19.71 -70.23 27.87
N LEU A 558 -20.58 -69.37 27.30
CA LEU A 558 -20.44 -68.83 25.94
C LEU A 558 -19.47 -67.64 25.85
N ARG A 559 -19.19 -66.94 26.96
CA ARG A 559 -18.26 -65.80 27.00
C ARG A 559 -16.79 -66.21 26.88
N ARG A 560 -16.40 -67.35 27.48
CA ARG A 560 -15.02 -67.86 27.41
C ARG A 560 -14.57 -68.22 25.98
N GLN A 561 -15.48 -68.67 25.12
CA GLN A 561 -15.19 -68.94 23.70
C GLN A 561 -15.06 -67.66 22.85
N ARG A 562 -15.68 -66.55 23.27
CA ARG A 562 -15.62 -65.26 22.55
C ARG A 562 -14.37 -64.45 22.91
N ASP A 563 -13.92 -64.56 24.16
CA ASP A 563 -12.80 -63.76 24.66
C ASP A 563 -11.44 -64.25 24.11
N GLU A 564 -11.31 -65.53 23.73
CA GLU A 564 -10.12 -66.07 23.04
C GLU A 564 -10.03 -65.61 21.57
N ALA A 565 -11.16 -65.39 20.90
CA ALA A 565 -11.21 -64.84 19.54
C ALA A 565 -11.05 -63.30 19.51
N ALA A 566 -11.52 -62.60 20.55
CA ALA A 566 -11.35 -61.16 20.70
C ALA A 566 -9.90 -60.77 21.07
N ALA A 567 -9.16 -61.61 21.80
CA ALA A 567 -7.78 -61.35 22.17
C ALA A 567 -6.81 -61.38 20.96
N SER A 568 -7.04 -62.26 19.98
CA SER A 568 -6.23 -62.32 18.76
C SER A 568 -6.53 -61.16 17.79
N GLN A 569 -7.79 -60.68 17.77
CA GLN A 569 -8.19 -59.50 16.98
C GLN A 569 -7.76 -58.18 17.63
N ALA A 570 -7.72 -58.10 18.96
CA ALA A 570 -7.23 -56.92 19.69
C ALA A 570 -5.71 -56.72 19.53
N GLN A 571 -4.92 -57.81 19.46
CA GLN A 571 -3.48 -57.72 19.20
C GLN A 571 -3.18 -57.20 17.78
N ALA A 572 -3.94 -57.65 16.77
CA ALA A 572 -3.80 -57.15 15.39
C ALA A 572 -4.25 -55.69 15.23
N LEU A 573 -5.29 -55.26 15.95
CA LEU A 573 -5.72 -53.85 16.02
C LEU A 573 -4.71 -52.98 16.76
N HIS A 574 -4.05 -53.50 17.80
CA HIS A 574 -3.02 -52.77 18.54
C HIS A 574 -1.76 -52.54 17.70
N ASP A 575 -1.33 -53.54 16.93
CA ASP A 575 -0.19 -53.43 16.01
C ASP A 575 -0.50 -52.50 14.82
N GLN A 576 -1.75 -52.52 14.33
CA GLN A 576 -2.21 -51.58 13.30
C GLN A 576 -2.27 -50.14 13.85
N GLN A 577 -2.81 -49.93 15.05
CA GLN A 577 -2.85 -48.62 15.70
C GLN A 577 -1.45 -48.08 16.05
N ALA A 578 -0.50 -48.95 16.42
CA ALA A 578 0.89 -48.56 16.64
C ALA A 578 1.59 -48.11 15.35
N LEU A 579 1.25 -48.71 14.21
CA LEU A 579 1.71 -48.28 12.88
C LEU A 579 1.05 -46.97 12.44
N THR A 580 -0.25 -46.79 12.68
CA THR A 580 -0.96 -45.54 12.39
C THR A 580 -0.45 -44.40 13.27
N LEU A 581 -0.19 -44.63 14.55
CA LEU A 581 0.39 -43.63 15.46
C LEU A 581 1.83 -43.28 15.09
N ARG A 582 2.62 -44.22 14.56
CA ARG A 582 3.98 -43.94 14.04
C ARG A 582 3.95 -43.16 12.72
N LEU A 583 2.99 -43.44 11.84
CA LEU A 583 2.79 -42.67 10.60
C LEU A 583 2.23 -41.28 10.89
N GLU A 584 1.29 -41.14 11.82
CA GLU A 584 0.78 -39.84 12.27
C GLU A 584 1.85 -39.03 12.99
N ALA A 585 2.71 -39.65 13.80
CA ALA A 585 3.87 -38.98 14.39
C ALA A 585 4.84 -38.51 13.31
N ALA A 586 5.18 -39.36 12.32
CA ALA A 586 6.03 -38.97 11.20
C ALA A 586 5.41 -37.87 10.32
N HIS A 587 4.08 -37.86 10.16
CA HIS A 587 3.36 -36.81 9.45
C HIS A 587 3.26 -35.51 10.26
N ARG A 588 3.12 -35.58 11.59
CA ARG A 588 3.18 -34.42 12.47
C ARG A 588 4.59 -33.84 12.51
N ASP A 589 5.62 -34.67 12.60
CA ASP A 589 7.02 -34.23 12.57
C ASP A 589 7.38 -33.63 11.20
N GLY A 590 6.92 -34.24 10.09
CA GLY A 590 7.07 -33.68 8.74
C GLY A 590 6.30 -32.37 8.53
N ALA A 591 5.09 -32.25 9.09
CA ALA A 591 4.31 -31.01 9.05
C ALA A 591 4.97 -29.91 9.88
N VAL A 592 5.50 -30.24 11.07
CA VAL A 592 6.23 -29.30 11.92
C VAL A 592 7.53 -28.85 11.24
N VAL A 593 8.26 -29.74 10.57
CA VAL A 593 9.48 -29.37 9.81
C VAL A 593 9.15 -28.49 8.60
N LEU A 594 8.05 -28.76 7.89
CA LEU A 594 7.58 -27.89 6.80
C LEU A 594 7.09 -26.53 7.33
N GLN A 595 6.43 -26.51 8.48
CA GLN A 595 6.00 -25.27 9.13
C GLN A 595 7.19 -24.47 9.64
N GLN A 596 8.22 -25.14 10.16
CA GLN A 596 9.48 -24.50 10.57
C GLN A 596 10.27 -23.98 9.36
N LEU A 597 10.31 -24.70 8.25
CA LEU A 597 10.93 -24.20 7.01
C LEU A 597 10.18 -23.01 6.43
N HIS A 598 8.84 -23.04 6.44
CA HIS A 598 8.03 -21.91 6.00
C HIS A 598 8.21 -20.70 6.92
N HIS A 599 8.24 -20.93 8.23
CA HIS A 599 8.49 -19.89 9.21
C HIS A 599 9.90 -19.29 9.06
N VAL A 600 10.93 -20.10 8.85
CA VAL A 600 12.30 -19.61 8.59
C VAL A 600 12.38 -18.85 7.27
N GLN A 601 11.64 -19.27 6.24
CA GLN A 601 11.57 -18.56 4.97
C GLN A 601 10.85 -17.21 5.11
N GLU A 602 9.74 -17.17 5.84
CA GLU A 602 9.02 -15.95 6.20
C GLU A 602 9.89 -15.03 7.06
N GLU A 603 10.63 -15.55 8.04
CA GLU A 603 11.55 -14.75 8.87
C GLU A 603 12.74 -14.21 8.05
N LEU A 604 13.27 -14.98 7.08
CA LEU A 604 14.32 -14.51 6.19
C LEU A 604 13.83 -13.47 5.18
N GLU A 605 12.63 -13.65 4.62
CA GLU A 605 12.00 -12.67 3.74
C GLU A 605 11.61 -11.40 4.52
N PHE A 606 11.10 -11.56 5.73
CA PHE A 606 10.82 -10.45 6.65
C PHE A 606 12.11 -9.73 7.05
N ALA A 607 13.17 -10.44 7.41
CA ALA A 607 14.46 -9.85 7.74
C ALA A 607 15.11 -9.15 6.54
N TYR A 608 14.99 -9.71 5.33
CA TYR A 608 15.50 -9.10 4.11
C TYR A 608 14.70 -7.84 3.71
N GLN A 609 13.36 -7.89 3.80
CA GLN A 609 12.51 -6.71 3.58
C GLN A 609 12.75 -5.65 4.65
N THR A 610 12.94 -6.05 5.91
CA THR A 610 13.29 -5.14 7.01
C THR A 610 14.66 -4.52 6.76
N TYR A 611 15.67 -5.28 6.34
CA TYR A 611 16.99 -4.76 6.00
C TYR A 611 16.95 -3.79 4.80
N CYS A 612 16.20 -4.12 3.73
CA CYS A 612 16.02 -3.23 2.59
C CYS A 612 15.21 -1.98 2.93
N GLN A 613 14.18 -2.10 3.79
CA GLN A 613 13.41 -0.95 4.30
C GLN A 613 14.24 -0.11 5.26
N GLU A 614 15.05 -0.69 6.14
CA GLU A 614 15.95 0.02 7.06
C GLU A 614 17.07 0.71 6.29
N SER A 615 17.61 0.11 5.23
CA SER A 615 18.60 0.74 4.35
C SER A 615 17.99 1.88 3.51
N ALA A 616 16.77 1.68 2.98
CA ALA A 616 16.03 2.71 2.25
C ALA A 616 15.52 3.83 3.17
N LEU A 617 15.13 3.52 4.42
CA LEU A 617 14.78 4.48 5.46
C LEU A 617 16.01 5.19 6.00
N ALA A 618 17.18 4.55 6.09
CA ALA A 618 18.44 5.21 6.43
C ALA A 618 18.88 6.17 5.31
N ALA A 619 18.71 5.80 4.05
CA ALA A 619 18.95 6.68 2.90
C ALA A 619 17.91 7.81 2.80
N ALA A 620 16.62 7.53 3.09
CA ALA A 620 15.55 8.54 3.10
C ALA A 620 15.61 9.45 4.34
N ALA A 621 16.03 8.95 5.51
CA ALA A 621 16.27 9.72 6.72
C ALA A 621 17.48 10.64 6.54
N ALA A 622 18.53 10.17 5.86
CA ALA A 622 19.65 11.01 5.42
C ALA A 622 19.22 12.11 4.43
N ALA A 623 18.13 11.91 3.67
CA ALA A 623 17.55 12.91 2.77
C ALA A 623 16.56 13.88 3.45
N HIS A 624 15.94 13.50 4.58
CA HIS A 624 14.93 14.32 5.28
C HIS A 624 15.50 15.23 6.36
N ASN A 625 16.78 15.10 6.71
CA ASN A 625 17.46 16.02 7.62
C ASN A 625 18.62 16.73 6.90
N PRO A 626 18.47 18.01 6.49
CA PRO A 626 19.54 18.73 5.80
C PRO A 626 20.84 18.85 6.64
N TRP A 627 20.76 18.59 7.95
CA TRP A 627 21.88 18.67 8.88
C TRP A 627 22.74 17.40 8.96
N THR A 628 22.33 16.26 8.39
CA THR A 628 23.11 15.00 8.43
C THR A 628 24.23 14.93 7.40
N GLY A 629 24.29 15.88 6.47
CA GLY A 629 25.27 15.90 5.38
C GLY A 629 26.72 16.10 5.84
N ALA A 630 27.00 17.01 6.77
CA ALA A 630 28.38 17.31 7.18
C ALA A 630 28.83 16.65 8.49
N LEU A 631 27.89 16.17 9.32
CA LEU A 631 28.22 15.54 10.60
C LEU A 631 27.56 14.16 10.69
N ARG A 632 28.33 13.12 10.36
CA ARG A 632 27.89 11.72 10.47
C ARG A 632 27.95 11.28 11.93
N LEU A 633 26.85 11.51 12.65
CA LEU A 633 26.60 10.94 13.97
C LEU A 633 26.02 9.53 13.82
N LEU A 634 26.76 8.53 14.28
CA LEU A 634 26.31 7.15 14.36
C LEU A 634 25.94 6.84 15.79
N ILE A 635 24.77 6.24 16.00
CA ILE A 635 24.30 5.77 17.30
C ILE A 635 23.84 4.34 17.13
N ASP A 636 24.49 3.40 17.82
CA ASP A 636 24.18 1.98 17.70
C ASP A 636 22.78 1.67 18.24
N ARG A 637 22.40 2.29 19.38
CA ARG A 637 21.11 2.06 20.02
C ARG A 637 20.68 3.23 20.90
N VAL A 638 19.38 3.52 20.92
CA VAL A 638 18.77 4.44 21.90
C VAL A 638 17.89 3.64 22.86
N GLU A 639 18.19 3.71 24.17
CA GLU A 639 17.46 3.03 25.23
C GLU A 639 16.62 4.02 26.02
N LEU A 640 15.30 3.81 26.06
CA LEU A 640 14.38 4.54 26.94
C LEU A 640 14.44 3.94 28.34
N GLN A 641 14.87 4.70 29.34
CA GLN A 641 15.11 4.18 30.69
C GLN A 641 13.97 4.45 31.66
N ALA A 642 13.61 5.71 31.84
CA ALA A 642 12.62 6.13 32.82
C ALA A 642 11.82 7.33 32.31
N GLU A 643 10.53 7.32 32.60
CA GLU A 643 9.63 8.44 32.33
C GLU A 643 9.14 9.00 33.66
N ARG A 644 9.28 10.32 33.85
CA ARG A 644 8.64 11.07 34.92
C ARG A 644 7.71 12.07 34.30
N ASP A 645 6.42 11.80 34.41
CA ASP A 645 5.38 12.59 33.77
C ASP A 645 4.57 13.44 34.76
N THR A 646 5.26 14.21 35.60
CA THR A 646 4.61 15.03 36.63
C THR A 646 4.85 16.51 36.37
N PRO A 647 3.84 17.33 36.01
CA PRO A 647 4.06 18.77 35.89
C PRO A 647 4.50 19.37 37.24
N PRO A 648 5.28 20.46 37.25
CA PRO A 648 5.70 21.28 36.10
C PRO A 648 6.98 20.78 35.39
N HIS A 649 7.61 19.70 35.88
CA HIS A 649 8.86 19.17 35.35
C HIS A 649 8.67 17.74 34.88
N ARG A 650 8.49 17.58 33.57
CA ARG A 650 8.41 16.27 32.95
C ARG A 650 9.79 15.92 32.40
N GLU A 651 10.20 14.67 32.52
CA GLU A 651 11.42 14.18 31.89
C GLU A 651 11.28 12.76 31.35
N LEU A 652 11.97 12.48 30.25
CA LEU A 652 12.21 11.15 29.72
C LEU A 652 13.70 10.92 29.66
N GLN A 653 14.18 9.91 30.36
CA GLN A 653 15.58 9.53 30.42
C GLN A 653 15.92 8.57 29.27
N LEU A 654 16.95 8.93 28.50
CA LEU A 654 17.45 8.17 27.37
C LEU A 654 18.94 7.86 27.57
N THR A 655 19.37 6.70 27.09
CA THR A 655 20.79 6.35 26.96
C THR A 655 21.09 6.00 25.52
N LEU A 656 21.96 6.79 24.90
CA LEU A 656 22.43 6.56 23.54
C LEU A 656 23.72 5.74 23.64
N ARG A 657 23.73 4.50 23.14
CA ARG A 657 24.89 3.60 23.18
C ARG A 657 25.66 3.65 21.87
N GLY A 658 26.99 3.52 21.96
CA GLY A 658 27.87 3.47 20.80
C GLY A 658 27.79 4.74 19.97
N VAL A 659 27.86 5.90 20.62
CA VAL A 659 27.80 7.19 19.93
C VAL A 659 29.16 7.46 19.29
N ARG A 660 29.19 7.60 17.96
CA ARG A 660 30.41 7.85 17.19
C ARG A 660 30.25 9.07 16.30
N LEU A 661 31.27 9.93 16.30
CA LEU A 661 31.36 11.03 15.36
C LEU A 661 32.40 10.73 14.29
N ALA A 662 31.95 10.59 13.03
CA ALA A 662 32.79 10.00 11.98
C ALA A 662 34.09 10.78 11.70
N GLU A 663 34.16 12.09 11.90
CA GLU A 663 35.34 12.92 11.58
C GLU A 663 35.36 14.23 12.40
N PRO A 664 36.56 14.84 12.65
CA PRO A 664 37.89 14.41 12.21
C PRO A 664 38.62 13.48 13.21
N ALA A 665 38.07 13.26 14.41
CA ALA A 665 38.80 12.60 15.51
C ALA A 665 38.22 11.24 15.92
N GLY A 666 37.22 10.71 15.21
CA GLY A 666 36.59 9.43 15.56
C GLY A 666 36.13 9.36 17.02
N THR A 667 35.67 10.50 17.58
CA THR A 667 35.31 10.57 18.99
C THR A 667 34.22 9.55 19.28
N HIS A 668 34.46 8.69 20.27
CA HIS A 668 33.61 7.57 20.62
C HIS A 668 33.17 7.69 22.06
N TRP A 669 31.87 7.54 22.29
CA TRP A 669 31.30 7.43 23.62
C TRP A 669 30.55 6.10 23.72
N ASP A 670 30.92 5.28 24.70
CA ASP A 670 30.26 3.99 24.96
C ASP A 670 28.77 4.19 25.28
N ALA A 671 28.48 5.23 26.08
CA ALA A 671 27.14 5.67 26.39
C ALA A 671 27.10 7.19 26.60
N VAL A 672 26.05 7.82 26.08
CA VAL A 672 25.67 9.20 26.36
C VAL A 672 24.33 9.17 27.08
N HIS A 673 24.28 9.75 28.27
CA HIS A 673 23.04 9.88 29.03
C HIS A 673 22.41 11.25 28.74
N LEU A 674 21.16 11.22 28.29
CA LEU A 674 20.42 12.40 27.87
C LEU A 674 19.01 12.34 28.46
N ARG A 675 18.47 13.47 28.88
CA ARG A 675 17.06 13.60 29.24
C ARG A 675 16.37 14.55 28.30
N LEU A 676 15.27 14.12 27.70
CA LEU A 676 14.32 15.01 27.07
C LEU A 676 13.43 15.58 28.18
N VAL A 677 13.48 16.90 28.37
CA VAL A 677 12.75 17.57 29.44
C VAL A 677 11.68 18.49 28.86
N GLU A 678 10.57 18.64 29.58
CA GLU A 678 9.61 19.72 29.38
C GLU A 678 9.54 20.54 30.68
N HIS A 679 10.15 21.72 30.67
CA HIS A 679 10.25 22.64 31.80
C HIS A 679 9.32 23.83 31.55
N HIS A 680 8.25 23.95 32.34
CA HIS A 680 7.22 25.00 32.15
C HIS A 680 6.60 25.04 30.73
N GLY A 681 6.54 23.90 30.05
CA GLY A 681 6.02 23.79 28.67
C GLY A 681 7.06 24.00 27.57
N HIS A 682 8.31 24.30 27.92
CA HIS A 682 9.42 24.42 26.99
C HIS A 682 10.20 23.11 26.92
N ALA A 683 10.40 22.61 25.70
CA ALA A 683 11.13 21.38 25.50
C ALA A 683 12.64 21.64 25.44
N GLY A 684 13.45 20.71 25.92
CA GLY A 684 14.90 20.82 25.84
C GLY A 684 15.61 19.52 26.17
N PHE A 685 16.93 19.57 26.12
CA PHE A 685 17.78 18.46 26.53
C PHE A 685 18.55 18.78 27.81
N VAL A 686 18.73 17.76 28.64
CA VAL A 686 19.76 17.76 29.68
C VAL A 686 20.74 16.64 29.33
N VAL A 687 21.97 16.99 29.01
CA VAL A 687 23.03 16.05 28.64
C VAL A 687 23.95 15.87 29.83
N PHE A 688 24.29 14.63 30.17
CA PHE A 688 25.18 14.30 31.29
C PHE A 688 26.57 13.92 30.78
N ARG A 689 27.60 14.41 31.47
CA ARG A 689 28.98 13.99 31.25
C ARG A 689 29.32 12.89 32.26
N GLU A 690 29.73 11.73 31.75
CA GLU A 690 30.23 10.63 32.58
C GLU A 690 31.60 10.96 33.16
N ALA A 691 31.88 10.46 34.37
CA ALA A 691 33.13 10.75 35.07
C ALA A 691 34.33 10.21 34.28
N GLY A 692 35.25 11.09 33.89
CA GLY A 692 36.44 10.74 33.11
C GLY A 692 36.20 10.58 31.60
N ALA A 693 34.98 10.81 31.10
CA ALA A 693 34.69 10.86 29.68
C ALA A 693 34.83 12.29 29.12
N ASP A 694 35.26 12.40 27.86
CA ASP A 694 35.27 13.68 27.15
C ASP A 694 33.82 14.19 27.00
N PRO A 695 33.59 15.52 27.12
CA PRO A 695 32.26 16.09 26.96
C PRO A 695 31.73 15.84 25.54
N LEU A 696 30.41 15.68 25.43
CA LEU A 696 29.76 15.44 24.14
C LEU A 696 29.92 16.64 23.18
N PHE A 697 29.80 17.85 23.73
CA PHE A 697 29.98 19.12 23.01
C PHE A 697 31.37 19.68 23.26
N GLN A 698 32.02 20.24 22.25
CA GLN A 698 33.32 20.90 22.39
C GLN A 698 33.21 22.16 23.26
N HIS A 699 32.10 22.90 23.12
CA HIS A 699 31.79 24.11 23.88
C HIS A 699 30.93 23.80 25.11
N TRP A 700 31.28 22.74 25.83
CA TRP A 700 30.56 22.29 27.02
C TRP A 700 30.63 23.32 28.16
N GLN A 701 29.48 23.60 28.77
CA GLN A 701 29.36 24.46 29.96
C GLN A 701 28.50 23.74 31.00
N ASP A 702 29.05 23.58 32.21
CA ASP A 702 28.36 22.90 33.31
C ASP A 702 27.25 23.81 33.87
N ASP A 703 25.98 23.39 33.76
CA ASP A 703 24.83 24.05 34.39
C ASP A 703 24.65 23.62 35.85
N GLY A 704 25.21 22.47 36.22
CA GLY A 704 25.17 21.92 37.56
C GLY A 704 25.65 20.48 37.61
N GLU A 705 25.45 19.85 38.76
CA GLU A 705 25.75 18.44 38.99
C GLU A 705 24.53 17.72 39.55
N GLU A 706 24.28 16.50 39.07
CA GLU A 706 23.25 15.62 39.61
C GLU A 706 23.83 14.24 39.89
N ALA A 707 23.71 13.77 41.14
CA ALA A 707 24.34 12.54 41.61
C ALA A 707 25.85 12.46 41.29
N GLY A 708 26.55 13.60 41.38
CA GLY A 708 27.98 13.71 41.07
C GLY A 708 28.32 13.70 39.58
N ARG A 709 27.32 13.79 38.69
CA ARG A 709 27.54 13.90 37.24
C ARG A 709 27.24 15.33 36.78
N PRO A 710 28.23 16.03 36.19
CA PRO A 710 27.99 17.32 35.57
C PRO A 710 27.01 17.19 34.41
N PHE A 711 26.16 18.19 34.24
CA PHE A 711 25.21 18.25 33.12
C PHE A 711 25.19 19.63 32.46
N MET A 712 24.77 19.63 31.19
CA MET A 712 24.50 20.82 30.38
C MET A 712 23.02 20.79 29.96
N MET A 713 22.32 21.90 30.18
CA MET A 713 20.91 22.09 29.86
C MET A 713 20.76 22.97 28.61
N LEU A 714 19.94 22.50 27.67
CA LEU A 714 19.72 23.08 26.36
C LEU A 714 18.21 23.24 26.11
N ILE A 715 17.62 24.28 26.72
CA ILE A 715 16.22 24.69 26.51
C ILE A 715 16.19 25.99 25.69
N PRO A 716 15.79 25.98 24.41
CA PRO A 716 15.87 27.16 23.54
C PRO A 716 15.13 28.40 24.04
N ALA A 717 14.06 28.22 24.83
CA ALA A 717 13.25 29.29 25.39
C ALA A 717 13.80 29.92 26.68
N ASP A 718 14.75 29.26 27.35
CA ASP A 718 15.37 29.74 28.58
C ASP A 718 16.58 30.63 28.27
N GLU A 719 16.76 31.75 28.98
CA GLU A 719 17.79 32.76 28.67
C GLU A 719 19.22 32.24 28.95
N VAL A 720 19.39 31.49 30.05
CA VAL A 720 20.69 30.89 30.41
C VAL A 720 21.08 29.83 29.39
N SER A 721 20.16 28.89 29.13
CA SER A 721 20.33 27.86 28.10
C SER A 721 20.53 28.47 26.70
N ARG A 722 19.88 29.61 26.41
CA ARG A 722 20.08 30.35 25.15
C ARG A 722 21.53 30.75 24.96
N SER A 723 22.17 31.23 26.02
CA SER A 723 23.57 31.66 25.96
C SER A 723 24.50 30.48 25.66
N HIS A 724 24.19 29.30 26.21
CA HIS A 724 24.91 28.06 25.94
C HIS A 724 24.71 27.62 24.48
N ILE A 725 23.46 27.63 24.00
CA ILE A 725 23.11 27.32 22.61
C ILE A 725 23.82 28.27 21.63
N ASP A 726 23.81 29.58 21.94
CA ASP A 726 24.43 30.62 21.12
C ASP A 726 25.98 30.52 21.11
N ALA A 727 26.57 29.84 22.10
CA ALA A 727 28.01 29.60 22.20
C ALA A 727 28.47 28.30 21.52
N LEU A 728 27.55 27.45 21.04
CA LEU A 728 27.90 26.22 20.34
C LEU A 728 28.60 26.54 19.01
N GLY A 729 29.70 25.83 18.75
CA GLY A 729 30.35 25.80 17.45
C GLY A 729 29.48 25.14 16.36
N ALA A 730 29.94 25.16 15.11
CA ALA A 730 29.22 24.53 13.99
C ALA A 730 29.04 23.03 14.19
N ARG A 731 30.09 22.35 14.67
CA ARG A 731 30.06 20.92 15.00
C ARG A 731 29.03 20.61 16.08
N ASP A 732 29.05 21.39 17.17
CA ASP A 732 28.16 21.18 18.32
C ASP A 732 26.70 21.49 17.98
N TRP A 733 26.47 22.52 17.17
CA TRP A 733 25.15 22.87 16.66
C TRP A 733 24.56 21.77 15.75
N ALA A 734 25.39 21.24 14.85
CA ALA A 734 25.04 20.09 14.02
C ALA A 734 24.72 18.84 14.87
N LEU A 735 25.54 18.59 15.90
CA LEU A 735 25.34 17.50 16.84
C LEU A 735 24.02 17.62 17.59
N LEU A 736 23.67 18.82 18.08
CA LEU A 736 22.39 19.08 18.74
C LEU A 736 21.20 18.75 17.84
N HIS A 737 21.23 19.20 16.58
CA HIS A 737 20.20 18.86 15.60
C HIS A 737 20.15 17.36 15.28
N ALA A 738 21.31 16.70 15.14
CA ALA A 738 21.37 15.27 14.92
C ALA A 738 20.77 14.49 16.11
N LEU A 739 21.08 14.89 17.35
CA LEU A 739 20.48 14.31 18.56
C LEU A 739 18.96 14.46 18.57
N THR A 740 18.42 15.63 18.20
CA THR A 740 16.96 15.80 18.10
C THR A 740 16.31 14.84 17.10
N GLY A 741 16.95 14.64 15.94
CA GLY A 741 16.46 13.69 14.93
C GLY A 741 16.50 12.25 15.42
N TRP A 742 17.61 11.82 16.00
CA TRP A 742 17.76 10.47 16.56
C TRP A 742 16.78 10.17 17.69
N VAL A 743 16.57 11.14 18.60
CA VAL A 743 15.59 10.99 19.68
C VAL A 743 14.16 10.94 19.11
N GLU A 744 13.85 11.75 18.09
CA GLU A 744 12.55 11.69 17.42
C GLU A 744 12.29 10.32 16.78
N ASP A 745 13.27 9.77 16.05
CA ASP A 745 13.12 8.47 15.40
C ASP A 745 13.04 7.34 16.43
N ALA A 746 13.82 7.37 17.51
CA ALA A 746 13.72 6.42 18.60
C ALA A 746 12.33 6.45 19.27
N LEU A 747 11.74 7.64 19.45
CA LEU A 747 10.39 7.80 19.98
C LEU A 747 9.30 7.30 19.03
N ARG A 748 9.47 7.48 17.71
CA ARG A 748 8.55 6.91 16.71
C ARG A 748 8.59 5.39 16.73
N GLN A 749 9.79 4.80 16.80
CA GLN A 749 9.99 3.34 16.84
C GLN A 749 9.46 2.72 18.14
N ALA A 750 9.59 3.42 19.26
CA ALA A 750 9.04 2.98 20.54
C ALA A 750 7.50 2.86 20.54
N GLY A 751 6.81 3.57 19.63
CA GLY A 751 5.36 3.47 19.44
C GLY A 751 4.58 3.73 20.73
N ARG A 752 3.88 2.70 21.24
CA ARG A 752 3.08 2.79 22.48
C ARG A 752 3.89 2.63 23.76
N ALA A 753 5.17 2.26 23.68
CA ALA A 753 6.03 2.07 24.86
C ALA A 753 6.38 3.39 25.57
N CYS A 754 6.16 4.53 24.91
CA CYS A 754 6.38 5.87 25.46
C CYS A 754 5.11 6.71 25.29
N ALA A 755 4.83 7.62 26.22
CA ALA A 755 3.69 8.50 26.08
C ALA A 755 3.82 9.38 24.80
N PRO A 756 2.76 9.51 23.96
CA PRO A 756 2.80 10.28 22.71
C PRO A 756 3.27 11.74 22.86
N ARG A 757 3.17 12.29 24.07
CA ARG A 757 3.65 13.64 24.39
C ARG A 757 5.14 13.83 24.12
N TRP A 758 5.96 12.79 24.29
CA TRP A 758 7.42 12.91 24.15
C TRP A 758 7.81 13.12 22.70
N LEU A 759 7.09 12.46 21.78
CA LEU A 759 7.21 12.73 20.35
C LEU A 759 6.81 14.17 20.01
N LEU A 760 5.78 14.72 20.67
CA LEU A 760 5.42 16.14 20.50
C LEU A 760 6.47 17.08 21.11
N ALA A 761 7.05 16.73 22.25
CA ALA A 761 8.09 17.53 22.92
C ALA A 761 9.36 17.62 22.06
N VAL A 762 9.87 16.51 21.51
CA VAL A 762 11.06 16.54 20.63
C VAL A 762 10.78 17.26 19.31
N ARG A 763 9.57 17.15 18.74
CA ARG A 763 9.16 17.93 17.56
C ARG A 763 9.09 19.42 17.85
N ARG A 764 8.59 19.78 19.04
CA ARG A 764 8.57 21.17 19.51
C ARG A 764 9.99 21.69 19.68
N LEU A 765 10.88 20.94 20.33
CA LEU A 765 12.30 21.27 20.47
C LEU A 765 12.96 21.48 19.09
N THR A 766 12.73 20.55 18.15
CA THR A 766 13.26 20.65 16.78
C THR A 766 12.78 21.92 16.08
N ARG A 767 11.50 22.28 16.24
CA ARG A 767 10.95 23.52 15.71
C ARG A 767 11.54 24.75 16.40
N GLU A 768 11.60 24.75 17.73
CA GLU A 768 12.14 25.86 18.53
C GLU A 768 13.60 26.13 18.16
N LEU A 769 14.44 25.10 18.01
CA LEU A 769 15.82 25.24 17.53
C LEU A 769 15.91 25.85 16.12
N ARG A 770 14.99 25.49 15.22
CA ARG A 770 14.93 26.06 13.85
C ARG A 770 14.38 27.49 13.82
N GLU A 771 13.55 27.85 14.78
CA GLU A 771 12.95 29.19 14.92
C GLU A 771 13.87 30.19 15.65
N LEU A 772 14.95 29.70 16.25
CA LEU A 772 15.98 30.58 16.83
C LEU A 772 16.49 31.54 15.74
N PRO A 773 16.65 32.84 16.08
CA PRO A 773 17.29 33.81 15.19
C PRO A 773 18.53 33.22 14.51
N PRO A 774 18.64 33.30 13.18
CA PRO A 774 19.74 32.68 12.44
C PRO A 774 21.06 33.31 12.92
N ARG A 775 21.87 32.48 13.57
CA ARG A 775 23.22 32.81 14.00
C ARG A 775 24.21 31.97 13.21
N LEU A 776 25.39 32.54 13.00
CA LEU A 776 26.51 31.83 12.43
C LEU A 776 27.20 31.05 13.56
N HIS A 777 27.05 29.73 13.58
CA HIS A 777 27.82 28.84 14.45
C HIS A 777 29.11 28.46 13.71
N TYR A 778 30.26 28.53 14.36
CA TYR A 778 31.56 28.24 13.74
C TYR A 778 32.57 27.69 14.75
N ASP A 779 33.45 26.78 14.32
CA ASP A 779 34.44 26.12 15.20
C ASP A 779 35.79 26.85 15.27
N GLY A 780 35.88 28.01 14.65
CA GLY A 780 37.07 28.86 14.66
C GLY A 780 37.05 29.90 13.56
N VAL A 781 37.83 30.96 13.74
CA VAL A 781 37.96 32.04 12.76
C VAL A 781 39.40 32.53 12.72
N GLN A 782 39.91 32.71 11.51
CA GLN A 782 41.20 33.34 11.26
C GLN A 782 40.95 34.69 10.58
N LEU A 783 41.60 35.73 11.08
CA LEU A 783 41.55 37.08 10.55
C LEU A 783 42.94 37.47 10.06
N GLN A 784 43.02 37.96 8.83
CA GLN A 784 44.27 38.47 8.25
C GLN A 784 44.01 39.75 7.46
N ALA A 785 44.77 40.81 7.74
CA ALA A 785 44.77 41.99 6.89
C ALA A 785 45.39 41.68 5.52
N VAL A 786 44.70 42.08 4.44
CA VAL A 786 45.17 41.93 3.06
C VAL A 786 45.30 43.35 2.47
N PRO A 787 46.40 43.67 1.77
CA PRO A 787 46.51 44.94 1.08
C PRO A 787 45.38 45.06 0.05
N GLY A 788 44.53 46.09 0.21
CA GLY A 788 43.51 46.42 -0.78
C GLY A 788 44.09 47.22 -1.95
N GLU A 789 43.32 47.37 -3.01
CA GLU A 789 43.63 48.33 -4.06
C GLU A 789 43.45 49.76 -3.51
N GLY A 790 44.55 50.50 -3.35
CA GLY A 790 44.53 51.87 -2.84
C GLY A 790 44.63 51.98 -1.31
N SER A 791 43.93 52.97 -0.74
CA SER A 791 43.92 53.23 0.72
C SER A 791 42.97 52.35 1.51
N ASP A 792 42.27 51.43 0.84
CA ASP A 792 41.19 50.66 1.43
C ASP A 792 41.73 49.45 2.21
N VAL A 793 41.24 49.31 3.44
CA VAL A 793 41.57 48.16 4.29
C VAL A 793 40.67 46.99 3.94
N SER A 794 41.29 45.91 3.48
CA SER A 794 40.63 44.63 3.26
C SER A 794 41.04 43.63 4.34
N LEU A 795 40.05 42.93 4.90
CA LEU A 795 40.26 41.86 5.87
C LEU A 795 39.84 40.53 5.24
N MET A 796 40.73 39.55 5.23
CA MET A 796 40.40 38.17 4.91
C MET A 796 39.93 37.47 6.17
N LEU A 797 38.71 36.96 6.15
CA LEU A 797 38.15 36.12 7.19
C LEU A 797 38.03 34.71 6.66
N ARG A 798 38.57 33.76 7.43
CA ARG A 798 38.46 32.32 7.18
C ARG A 798 37.82 31.68 8.41
N PHE A 799 36.54 31.37 8.30
CA PHE A 799 35.83 30.58 9.29
C PHE A 799 36.09 29.11 9.01
N GLY A 800 36.25 28.30 10.06
CA GLY A 800 36.28 26.84 9.98
C GLY A 800 34.93 26.27 9.50
N PRO A 801 34.55 25.07 9.95
CA PRO A 801 33.18 24.60 9.76
C PRO A 801 32.19 25.67 10.25
N VAL A 802 31.19 25.95 9.43
CA VAL A 802 30.13 26.94 9.66
C VAL A 802 28.79 26.25 9.56
N ALA A 803 27.87 26.59 10.46
CA ALA A 803 26.49 26.15 10.44
C ALA A 803 25.55 27.34 10.62
N CYS A 804 24.58 27.51 9.70
CA CYS A 804 23.58 28.57 9.79
C CYS A 804 22.33 28.20 8.99
N ALA A 805 21.14 28.38 9.57
CA ALA A 805 19.86 28.26 8.87
C ALA A 805 19.67 26.97 8.04
N GLY A 806 20.14 25.82 8.54
CA GLY A 806 20.06 24.53 7.83
C GLY A 806 21.26 24.23 6.93
N GLN A 807 22.12 25.21 6.67
CA GLN A 807 23.30 25.06 5.83
C GLN A 807 24.52 24.75 6.70
N GLN A 808 25.35 23.83 6.22
CA GLN A 808 26.66 23.52 6.77
C GLN A 808 27.71 23.70 5.68
N LEU A 809 28.75 24.47 5.98
CA LEU A 809 29.88 24.70 5.10
C LEU A 809 31.13 24.24 5.83
N PRO A 810 31.97 23.37 5.23
CA PRO A 810 33.20 22.90 5.89
C PRO A 810 34.21 24.03 6.14
N LEU A 811 34.16 25.08 5.32
CA LEU A 811 35.00 26.26 5.43
C LEU A 811 34.33 27.43 4.69
N LEU A 812 34.27 28.59 5.33
CA LEU A 812 33.74 29.82 4.73
C LEU A 812 34.84 30.88 4.64
N ARG A 813 35.14 31.32 3.42
CA ARG A 813 36.14 32.35 3.13
C ARG A 813 35.46 33.60 2.60
N LEU A 814 35.86 34.75 3.13
CA LEU A 814 35.39 36.03 2.64
C LEU A 814 36.45 37.12 2.77
N ARG A 815 36.37 38.09 1.87
CA ARG A 815 37.15 39.32 1.90
C ARG A 815 36.19 40.47 2.25
N TRP A 816 36.41 41.10 3.39
CA TRP A 816 35.65 42.26 3.83
C TRP A 816 36.44 43.54 3.56
N GLN A 817 35.96 44.34 2.62
CA GLN A 817 36.42 45.71 2.38
C GLN A 817 35.71 46.60 3.40
N VAL A 818 36.43 47.04 4.41
CA VAL A 818 35.84 47.70 5.59
C VAL A 818 35.19 49.03 5.23
N GLY A 819 35.72 49.74 4.23
CA GLY A 819 35.26 51.07 3.83
C GLY A 819 35.79 52.19 4.73
N GLN A 820 35.20 53.38 4.68
CA GLN A 820 35.60 54.53 5.50
C GLN A 820 34.76 54.61 6.77
N LEU A 821 35.38 54.90 7.93
CA LEU A 821 34.65 55.13 9.17
C LEU A 821 34.29 56.62 9.31
N ARG A 822 33.00 56.96 9.17
CA ARG A 822 32.47 58.32 9.39
C ARG A 822 31.37 58.29 10.45
N ASP A 823 31.49 59.15 11.46
CA ASP A 823 30.53 59.24 12.57
C ASP A 823 30.19 57.89 13.24
N GLY A 824 31.19 57.00 13.35
CA GLY A 824 31.02 55.66 13.91
C GLY A 824 30.29 54.66 13.01
N ARG A 825 30.04 55.01 11.74
CA ARG A 825 29.44 54.14 10.72
C ARG A 825 30.43 53.88 9.59
N LEU A 826 30.34 52.69 9.01
CA LEU A 826 31.14 52.34 7.83
C LEU A 826 30.42 52.82 6.57
N GLU A 827 31.12 53.53 5.70
CA GLU A 827 30.69 53.94 4.35
C GLU A 827 31.46 53.12 3.30
N ASP A 828 30.83 52.82 2.17
CA ASP A 828 31.41 52.00 1.09
C ASP A 828 31.91 50.61 1.50
N SER A 829 31.36 50.05 2.57
CA SER A 829 31.73 48.71 3.07
C SER A 829 31.17 47.62 2.16
N ARG A 830 32.00 46.63 1.78
CA ARG A 830 31.63 45.53 0.87
C ARG A 830 32.13 44.19 1.39
N LEU A 831 31.30 43.17 1.30
CA LEU A 831 31.64 41.79 1.63
C LEU A 831 31.79 41.00 0.33
N GLU A 832 32.92 40.35 0.12
CA GLU A 832 33.11 39.46 -1.01
C GLU A 832 33.23 38.04 -0.51
N LEU A 833 32.27 37.19 -0.86
CA LEU A 833 32.33 35.76 -0.57
C LEU A 833 33.22 35.10 -1.60
N LEU A 834 34.15 34.26 -1.17
CA LEU A 834 35.09 33.56 -2.05
C LEU A 834 34.72 32.08 -2.14
N ALA A 835 34.87 31.50 -3.33
CA ALA A 835 34.72 30.06 -3.49
C ALA A 835 35.80 29.32 -2.68
N THR A 836 35.42 28.22 -2.04
CA THR A 836 36.37 27.42 -1.26
C THR A 836 36.70 26.13 -2.00
N GLU A 837 37.95 25.94 -2.38
CA GLU A 837 38.39 24.63 -2.91
C GLU A 837 38.48 23.60 -1.79
N THR A 838 37.86 22.44 -2.02
CA THR A 838 37.98 21.24 -1.18
C THR A 838 38.47 20.07 -2.02
N GLU A 839 38.85 18.95 -1.38
CA GLU A 839 39.24 17.72 -2.09
C GLU A 839 38.15 17.20 -3.03
N HIS A 840 36.89 17.59 -2.80
CA HIS A 840 35.72 17.22 -3.61
C HIS A 840 35.28 18.31 -4.60
N GLY A 841 36.10 19.34 -4.82
CA GLY A 841 35.81 20.47 -5.71
C GLY A 841 35.43 21.75 -4.97
N PRO A 842 35.07 22.82 -5.70
CA PRO A 842 34.71 24.10 -5.11
C PRO A 842 33.38 23.99 -4.37
N VAL A 843 33.40 24.33 -3.08
CA VAL A 843 32.20 24.52 -2.27
C VAL A 843 31.78 25.98 -2.34
N LEU A 844 30.56 26.21 -2.83
CA LEU A 844 30.00 27.54 -3.01
C LEU A 844 29.13 27.90 -1.79
N PRO A 845 29.41 29.03 -1.11
CA PRO A 845 28.61 29.46 0.04
C PRO A 845 27.16 29.78 -0.27
N LEU A 846 26.85 30.16 -1.51
CA LEU A 846 25.52 30.55 -1.96
C LEU A 846 25.06 29.59 -3.06
N VAL A 847 23.78 29.23 -3.04
CA VAL A 847 23.11 28.46 -4.10
C VAL A 847 23.00 29.30 -5.37
N GLY A 848 22.70 30.59 -5.24
CA GLY A 848 22.64 31.57 -6.33
C GLY A 848 24.00 32.10 -6.78
N TRP A 849 25.08 31.32 -6.63
CA TRP A 849 26.43 31.75 -7.02
C TRP A 849 26.47 32.09 -8.51
N PRO A 850 26.94 33.30 -8.90
CA PRO A 850 27.01 33.67 -10.30
C PRO A 850 28.05 32.82 -11.02
N LEU A 851 27.70 32.40 -12.23
CA LEU A 851 28.57 31.63 -13.11
C LEU A 851 29.14 32.56 -14.19
N ASP A 852 30.36 32.29 -14.64
CA ASP A 852 30.95 32.95 -15.80
C ASP A 852 30.36 32.42 -17.12
N ALA A 853 30.85 32.94 -18.25
CA ALA A 853 30.41 32.53 -19.58
C ALA A 853 30.69 31.05 -19.90
N GLN A 854 31.55 30.38 -19.13
CA GLN A 854 31.92 28.99 -19.24
C GLN A 854 31.10 28.09 -18.28
N GLY A 855 30.22 28.68 -17.46
CA GLY A 855 29.44 27.96 -16.46
C GLY A 855 30.22 27.62 -15.20
N LEU A 856 31.42 28.20 -15.01
CA LEU A 856 32.22 28.04 -13.81
C LEU A 856 31.83 29.11 -12.77
N PRO A 857 31.88 28.80 -11.46
CA PRO A 857 31.60 29.78 -10.43
C PRO A 857 32.58 30.95 -10.50
N LEU A 858 32.07 32.20 -10.48
CA LEU A 858 32.95 33.37 -10.38
C LEU A 858 33.77 33.34 -9.08
N ASP A 859 35.01 33.85 -9.11
CA ASP A 859 35.94 33.81 -7.97
C ASP A 859 35.38 34.47 -6.71
N GLY A 860 34.50 35.46 -6.86
CA GLY A 860 33.87 36.13 -5.73
C GLY A 860 32.52 36.76 -6.03
N VAL A 861 31.68 36.83 -5.00
CA VAL A 861 30.39 37.54 -5.02
C VAL A 861 30.46 38.73 -4.09
N THR A 862 30.46 39.94 -4.66
CA THR A 862 30.47 41.18 -3.87
C THR A 862 29.07 41.59 -3.44
N LEU A 863 28.89 41.74 -2.13
CA LEU A 863 27.69 42.20 -1.45
C LEU A 863 27.97 43.54 -0.77
N PRO A 864 27.36 44.64 -1.23
CA PRO A 864 27.53 45.94 -0.60
C PRO A 864 26.79 45.98 0.74
N LEU A 865 27.49 46.39 1.81
CA LEU A 865 26.97 46.39 3.18
C LEU A 865 26.46 47.75 3.63
N SER A 866 27.06 48.85 3.15
CA SER A 866 26.77 50.18 3.68
C SER A 866 26.51 51.25 2.61
N GLN A 867 26.44 52.51 3.04
CA GLN A 867 26.12 53.65 2.17
C GLN A 867 27.28 53.93 1.21
N GLY A 868 26.98 53.79 -0.07
CA GLY A 868 27.74 54.13 -1.27
C GLY A 868 26.78 54.62 -2.37
N PRO A 869 27.28 54.97 -3.57
CA PRO A 869 26.60 55.90 -4.47
C PRO A 869 25.32 55.36 -5.14
N ASP A 870 25.17 54.04 -5.33
CA ASP A 870 23.97 53.47 -5.96
C ASP A 870 23.16 52.59 -4.99
N LEU A 871 21.98 53.07 -4.60
CA LEU A 871 21.03 52.35 -3.75
C LEU A 871 20.33 51.20 -4.50
N ALA A 872 20.13 51.32 -5.81
CA ALA A 872 19.47 50.32 -6.63
C ALA A 872 20.35 49.08 -6.77
N ASP A 873 21.64 49.26 -7.05
CA ASP A 873 22.60 48.15 -7.14
C ASP A 873 22.71 47.36 -5.83
N ARG A 874 22.68 48.06 -4.69
CA ARG A 874 22.63 47.38 -3.39
C ARG A 874 21.39 46.54 -3.21
N GLN A 875 20.23 47.10 -3.54
CA GLN A 875 18.97 46.39 -3.40
C GLN A 875 18.95 45.16 -4.32
N ALA A 876 19.36 45.33 -5.57
CA ALA A 876 19.54 44.26 -6.54
C ALA A 876 20.44 43.13 -6.00
N ALA A 877 21.62 43.45 -5.45
CA ALA A 877 22.54 42.46 -4.91
C ALA A 877 21.93 41.63 -3.77
N TRP A 878 21.19 42.26 -2.85
CA TRP A 878 20.55 41.58 -1.72
C TRP A 878 19.25 40.86 -2.09
N GLU A 879 18.54 41.33 -3.11
CA GLU A 879 17.32 40.69 -3.63
C GLU A 879 17.61 39.39 -4.39
N ARG A 880 18.82 39.25 -4.96
CA ARG A 880 19.29 38.00 -5.58
C ARG A 880 19.46 36.86 -4.57
N LEU A 881 19.63 37.18 -3.28
CA LEU A 881 19.84 36.18 -2.24
C LEU A 881 18.52 35.52 -1.82
N GLY A 882 18.49 34.20 -1.85
CA GLY A 882 17.46 33.35 -1.26
C GLY A 882 17.30 33.60 0.24
N ARG A 883 16.25 33.02 0.85
CA ARG A 883 15.99 33.22 2.28
C ARG A 883 17.12 32.68 3.16
N SER A 884 17.57 31.44 2.92
CA SER A 884 18.66 30.82 3.69
C SER A 884 19.99 31.55 3.52
N GLU A 885 20.28 32.04 2.31
CA GLU A 885 21.47 32.83 2.01
C GLU A 885 21.47 34.17 2.74
N ARG A 886 20.31 34.83 2.80
CA ARG A 886 20.16 36.05 3.61
C ARG A 886 20.35 35.77 5.09
N ASP A 887 19.81 34.67 5.59
CA ASP A 887 19.98 34.26 6.98
C ASP A 887 21.47 33.98 7.30
N LEU A 888 22.19 33.30 6.40
CA LEU A 888 23.65 33.13 6.47
C LEU A 888 24.36 34.48 6.52
N MET A 889 24.02 35.42 5.63
CA MET A 889 24.64 36.74 5.59
C MET A 889 24.34 37.58 6.84
N PHE A 890 23.11 37.54 7.36
CA PHE A 890 22.79 38.23 8.60
C PHE A 890 23.48 37.60 9.80
N GLY A 891 23.56 36.27 9.88
CA GLY A 891 24.32 35.56 10.90
C GLY A 891 25.80 35.96 10.87
N LEU A 892 26.37 36.07 9.67
CA LEU A 892 27.74 36.49 9.45
C LEU A 892 27.99 37.92 9.89
N LEU A 893 27.15 38.87 9.47
CA LEU A 893 27.27 40.27 9.89
C LEU A 893 27.11 40.42 11.41
N ALA A 894 26.25 39.61 12.03
CA ALA A 894 26.05 39.61 13.47
C ALA A 894 27.27 39.07 14.25
N CYS A 895 28.07 38.17 13.66
CA CYS A 895 29.25 37.61 14.33
C CYS A 895 30.51 38.47 14.18
N LEU A 896 30.60 39.34 13.17
CA LEU A 896 31.78 40.20 12.92
C LEU A 896 32.29 40.96 14.16
N PRO A 897 31.45 41.59 15.01
CA PRO A 897 31.94 42.28 16.20
C PRO A 897 32.68 41.36 17.18
N ALA A 898 32.20 40.13 17.35
CA ALA A 898 32.84 39.14 18.22
C ALA A 898 34.16 38.65 17.63
N VAL A 899 34.18 38.34 16.33
CA VAL A 899 35.40 37.96 15.59
C VAL A 899 36.47 39.04 15.72
N LEU A 900 36.10 40.31 15.52
CA LEU A 900 37.03 41.44 15.63
C LEU A 900 37.58 41.59 17.04
N ARG A 901 36.76 41.41 18.09
CA ARG A 901 37.23 41.49 19.48
C ARG A 901 38.19 40.36 19.86
N GLN A 902 38.03 39.19 19.25
CA GLN A 902 38.91 38.04 19.44
C GLN A 902 40.24 38.17 18.68
N ALA A 903 40.30 39.04 17.66
CA ALA A 903 41.52 39.26 16.89
C ALA A 903 42.65 39.85 17.76
N ALA A 904 43.87 39.37 17.52
CA ALA A 904 45.06 39.96 18.10
C ALA A 904 45.35 41.31 17.43
N ASP A 905 45.87 42.29 18.18
CA ASP A 905 46.12 43.64 17.66
C ASP A 905 47.04 43.66 16.42
N GLN A 906 47.93 42.67 16.29
CA GLN A 906 48.83 42.53 15.13
C GLN A 906 48.12 42.10 13.83
N GLN A 907 46.90 41.57 13.91
CA GLN A 907 46.13 41.10 12.75
C GLN A 907 45.34 42.23 12.07
N LEU A 908 45.21 43.38 12.72
CA LEU A 908 44.49 44.55 12.22
C LEU A 908 45.48 45.67 11.84
N PRO A 909 45.20 46.46 10.80
CA PRO A 909 46.01 47.65 10.52
C PRO A 909 45.94 48.66 11.67
N ALA A 910 47.07 49.27 12.03
CA ALA A 910 47.16 50.22 13.15
C ALA A 910 46.18 51.41 13.05
N ALA A 911 45.74 51.76 11.84
CA ALA A 911 44.75 52.81 11.59
C ALA A 911 43.32 52.46 12.06
N TRP A 912 43.05 51.19 12.40
CA TRP A 912 41.73 50.68 12.74
C TRP A 912 41.73 50.05 14.14
N PRO A 913 41.48 50.85 15.20
CA PRO A 913 41.39 50.32 16.56
C PRO A 913 40.31 49.24 16.62
N ARG A 914 40.68 48.07 17.15
CA ARG A 914 39.83 46.89 17.26
C ARG A 914 38.42 47.20 17.79
N ASP A 915 38.35 47.94 18.89
CA ASP A 915 37.08 48.26 19.56
C ASP A 915 36.19 49.18 18.72
N ARG A 916 36.78 50.15 18.01
CA ARG A 916 36.03 51.04 17.12
C ARG A 916 35.50 50.29 15.91
N LEU A 917 36.31 49.43 15.31
CA LEU A 917 35.88 48.62 14.18
C LEU A 917 34.80 47.62 14.60
N ALA A 918 34.94 46.97 15.76
CA ALA A 918 33.93 46.07 16.31
C ALA A 918 32.61 46.81 16.62
N GLN A 919 32.68 48.03 17.17
CA GLN A 919 31.50 48.86 17.41
C GLN A 919 30.80 49.27 16.11
N ALA A 920 31.57 49.64 15.08
CA ALA A 920 31.02 50.01 13.77
C ALA A 920 30.39 48.78 13.08
N ALA A 921 31.05 47.62 13.15
CA ALA A 921 30.55 46.35 12.62
C ALA A 921 29.21 45.93 13.27
N ALA A 922 29.01 46.23 14.55
CA ALA A 922 27.76 45.92 15.26
C ALA A 922 26.53 46.64 14.68
N GLY A 923 26.75 47.75 13.97
CA GLY A 923 25.69 48.48 13.26
C GLY A 923 25.34 47.92 11.88
N LEU A 924 26.15 47.04 11.30
CA LEU A 924 25.96 46.55 9.93
C LEU A 924 24.64 45.77 9.73
N PRO A 925 24.22 44.85 10.62
CA PRO A 925 22.95 44.13 10.45
C PRO A 925 21.75 45.07 10.32
N GLU A 926 21.69 46.13 11.14
CA GLU A 926 20.61 47.11 11.09
C GLU A 926 20.68 48.01 9.85
N GLN A 927 21.88 48.37 9.39
CA GLN A 927 22.06 49.10 8.12
C GLN A 927 21.50 48.29 6.95
N VAL A 928 21.86 47.01 6.85
CA VAL A 928 21.38 46.11 5.79
C VAL A 928 19.87 45.87 5.91
N ARG A 929 19.34 45.65 7.12
CA ARG A 929 17.89 45.54 7.35
C ARG A 929 17.15 46.80 6.92
N GLY A 930 17.72 47.98 7.18
CA GLY A 930 17.18 49.26 6.72
C GLY A 930 17.09 49.36 5.19
N LEU A 931 18.14 48.93 4.47
CA LEU A 931 18.14 48.85 3.01
C LEU A 931 17.02 47.93 2.48
N TRP A 932 16.85 46.78 3.13
CA TRP A 932 15.84 45.80 2.75
C TRP A 932 14.41 46.27 3.05
N ARG A 933 14.16 46.82 4.25
CA ARG A 933 12.86 47.43 4.59
C ARG A 933 12.49 48.53 3.61
N ALA A 934 13.45 49.38 3.25
CA ALA A 934 13.24 50.44 2.26
C ALA A 934 12.96 49.88 0.84
N SER A 935 13.49 48.71 0.50
CA SER A 935 13.16 48.03 -0.77
C SER A 935 11.76 47.46 -0.75
N ARG A 936 11.42 46.72 0.31
CA ARG A 936 10.10 46.09 0.46
C ARG A 936 8.97 47.13 0.53
N ILE A 937 9.19 48.23 1.25
CA ILE A 937 8.24 49.36 1.24
C ILE A 937 8.10 49.94 -0.17
N ARG A 938 9.19 50.09 -0.93
CA ARG A 938 9.11 50.55 -2.33
C ARG A 938 8.41 49.55 -3.25
N GLN A 939 8.60 48.26 -3.08
CA GLN A 939 7.88 47.23 -3.84
C GLN A 939 6.39 47.25 -3.53
N VAL A 940 6.01 47.30 -2.24
CA VAL A 940 4.61 47.38 -1.80
C VAL A 940 3.97 48.69 -2.24
N VAL A 941 4.67 49.83 -2.11
CA VAL A 941 4.17 51.12 -2.59
C VAL A 941 4.08 51.13 -4.11
N GLY A 942 5.05 50.53 -4.82
CA GLY A 942 5.03 50.39 -6.27
C GLY A 942 3.84 49.57 -6.77
N SER A 943 3.55 48.43 -6.11
CA SER A 943 2.40 47.59 -6.43
C SER A 943 1.08 48.29 -6.09
N LEU A 944 0.99 48.98 -4.94
CA LEU A 944 -0.20 49.75 -4.57
C LEU A 944 -0.45 50.96 -5.48
N LEU A 945 0.60 51.55 -6.06
CA LEU A 945 0.50 52.68 -6.99
C LEU A 945 0.34 52.26 -8.45
N GLY A 946 0.19 50.96 -8.75
CA GLY A 946 0.05 50.47 -10.12
C GLY A 946 1.21 50.84 -11.04
N ARG A 947 2.40 51.13 -10.48
CA ARG A 947 3.57 51.43 -11.30
C ARG A 947 4.15 50.08 -11.73
N PRO A 948 4.21 49.78 -13.04
CA PRO A 948 4.84 48.56 -13.51
C PRO A 948 6.25 48.52 -12.93
N GLN A 949 6.59 47.42 -12.27
CA GLN A 949 7.93 47.22 -11.75
C GLN A 949 8.87 47.30 -12.96
N ARG A 950 9.69 48.35 -13.04
CA ARG A 950 10.81 48.37 -13.98
C ARG A 950 11.73 47.22 -13.58
N THR A 951 11.56 46.07 -14.23
CA THR A 951 12.53 44.97 -14.16
C THR A 951 13.88 45.56 -14.53
N ALA A 952 14.82 45.50 -13.58
CA ALA A 952 16.11 46.15 -13.75
C ALA A 952 16.83 45.59 -14.99
N PRO A 953 17.40 46.45 -15.86
CA PRO A 953 17.90 46.08 -17.20
C PRO A 953 19.17 45.21 -17.22
N TRP A 954 19.62 44.63 -16.10
CA TRP A 954 20.86 43.84 -16.02
C TRP A 954 20.64 42.31 -16.09
N LEU A 955 19.42 41.84 -16.38
CA LEU A 955 19.13 40.42 -16.68
C LEU A 955 19.56 39.98 -18.10
N THR A 956 20.23 40.84 -18.87
CA THR A 956 20.59 40.60 -20.28
C THR A 956 22.09 40.41 -20.56
N HIS A 957 22.93 40.25 -19.53
CA HIS A 957 24.35 39.92 -19.72
C HIS A 957 24.70 38.52 -19.24
#